data_AF-A0A923DXB8-F1
#
_entry.id   AF-A0A923DXB8-F1
#
_cell.length_a   1.000
_cell.length_b   1.000
_cell.length_c   1.000
_cell.angle_alpha   90.00
_cell.angle_beta   90.00
_cell.angle_gamma   90.00
#
_symmetry.space_group_name_H-M   'P 1'
#
loop_
_entity.id
_entity.type
_entity.pdbx_description
1 polymer ?
#
loop_
_entity_poly.entity_id
_entity_poly.type
_entity_poly.pdbx_seq_one_letter_code
_entity_poly.pdbx_strand_id
1 'polypeptide(L)'
;MKIKLLLLFTLCLLTFSSLYAQDAAQEKADKELYRSAEEILKRVDKAIKNGDLIEAEKLYNQSLKTYPITNGAYNLAFKKMEIGDIRGANKLLDNLITILINYPQVLIEHDTNIGPMVKLSYRPSTEYIEGIRSFKANTNFSRGDIRVAQSEYMKLIKNGFKGSMNLDSEKALYVQTLQSCYFTDDVEGLKILKEACEKAKFDRGIFETKIYALLVEKKYDEVIGLLTNTLNSGGENFMLSKGLAKTLLPLAYYGKGDTENLAKSIEDIGRIQSVENISYYKSLLALSRKQYEIAIPLLTEAMKPLTVLWAKYPRPGKFRHYTKRAEAYVGLNDFANAKKDYEAALIFNPDYQPALEGLAKLEGNQVTIRRTDKTGPEIKILEPTNTRGLKIVAAGKDVMIKGMAPDPSGLKSVTINGLSVYVKEVGDFWGTVPLAEGVNKFEIAATDLAGNTTKQVFEIEKASATVAATPIAVTEKQGKNYAVFIASQNYDDATIPSLENPIADAIKLKLILKNNYNFIDENIYTLFNPQRTDFKKKFLELKEALQPEDNLVIFYAGHGIWVDKEKKGYWLLTDALRNDINTWVPNKEVLDMIAELPARHTLLITDACFSGSVFKSRGLGADAPAAMKEMDSKITRVAITSGNDTEVPDVSIFMKYLVKALSENKEKYLTAQKMFINQIIEAVMTESKTEPRYGTLELAGHVGGDFIFSKK
;
A
#
# COMPACT_ATOMS: atom_id res chain seq x y z
N MET A 1 48.11 -60.10 -20.40
CA MET A 1 47.47 -58.88 -20.97
C MET A 1 45.97 -59.07 -21.23
N LYS A 2 45.55 -60.11 -21.98
CA LYS A 2 44.13 -60.39 -22.30
C LYS A 2 43.21 -60.59 -21.08
N ILE A 3 43.67 -61.28 -20.02
CA ILE A 3 42.87 -61.53 -18.80
C ILE A 3 42.63 -60.23 -17.99
N LYS A 4 43.63 -59.34 -17.90
CA LYS A 4 43.48 -58.03 -17.23
C LYS A 4 42.52 -57.11 -17.98
N LEU A 5 42.51 -57.15 -19.31
CA LEU A 5 41.60 -56.36 -20.15
C LEU A 5 40.15 -56.86 -20.02
N LEU A 6 39.95 -58.18 -19.96
CA LEU A 6 38.64 -58.79 -19.74
C LEU A 6 38.09 -58.44 -18.35
N LEU A 7 38.92 -58.53 -17.30
CA LEU A 7 38.55 -58.11 -15.94
C LEU A 7 38.16 -56.63 -15.87
N LEU A 8 38.91 -55.74 -16.53
CA LEU A 8 38.59 -54.30 -16.57
C LEU A 8 37.25 -54.03 -17.28
N PHE A 9 36.98 -54.72 -18.39
CA PHE A 9 35.73 -54.59 -19.14
C PHE A 9 34.53 -55.11 -18.35
N THR A 10 34.70 -56.22 -17.63
CA THR A 10 33.66 -56.81 -16.77
C THR A 10 33.39 -55.92 -15.56
N LEU A 11 34.43 -55.32 -14.96
CA LEU A 11 34.30 -54.37 -13.86
C LEU A 11 33.58 -53.09 -14.32
N CYS A 12 33.91 -52.54 -15.50
CA CYS A 12 33.18 -51.44 -16.11
C CYS A 12 31.70 -51.79 -16.33
N LEU A 13 31.39 -52.94 -16.94
CA LEU A 13 30.01 -53.40 -17.16
C LEU A 13 29.22 -53.54 -15.84
N LEU A 14 29.84 -54.09 -14.80
CA LEU A 14 29.22 -54.19 -13.47
C LEU A 14 28.95 -52.82 -12.86
N THR A 15 29.91 -51.88 -12.94
CA THR A 15 29.70 -50.50 -12.47
C THR A 15 28.60 -49.77 -13.26
N PHE A 16 28.56 -49.91 -14.59
CA PHE A 16 27.51 -49.33 -15.44
C PHE A 16 26.14 -49.92 -15.13
N SER A 17 26.04 -51.24 -14.95
CA SER A 17 24.78 -51.90 -14.59
C SER A 17 24.30 -51.52 -13.19
N SER A 18 25.21 -51.32 -12.23
CA SER A 18 24.87 -50.85 -10.89
C SER A 18 24.41 -49.40 -10.85
N LEU A 19 25.06 -48.49 -11.60
CA LEU A 19 24.62 -47.11 -11.74
C LEU A 19 23.24 -47.04 -12.40
N TYR A 20 23.03 -47.79 -13.49
CA TYR A 20 21.76 -47.81 -14.20
C TYR A 20 20.60 -48.34 -13.34
N ALA A 21 20.85 -49.38 -12.53
CA ALA A 21 19.85 -49.90 -11.61
C ALA A 21 19.52 -48.90 -10.48
N GLN A 22 20.52 -48.14 -10.01
CA GLN A 22 20.33 -47.09 -9.00
C GLN A 22 19.55 -45.90 -9.56
N ASP A 23 19.83 -45.47 -10.80
CA ASP A 23 19.09 -44.42 -11.50
C ASP A 23 17.63 -44.81 -11.76
N ALA A 24 17.37 -46.05 -12.17
CA ALA A 24 16.01 -46.56 -12.39
C ALA A 24 15.20 -46.66 -11.09
N ALA A 25 15.84 -47.03 -9.96
CA ALA A 25 15.20 -47.07 -8.65
C ALA A 25 14.87 -45.66 -8.14
N GLN A 26 15.78 -44.71 -8.33
CA GLN A 26 15.58 -43.30 -7.99
C GLN A 26 14.44 -42.68 -8.83
N GLU A 27 14.42 -42.90 -10.14
CA GLU A 27 13.35 -42.42 -11.02
C GLU A 27 11.98 -42.97 -10.62
N LYS A 28 11.91 -44.24 -10.19
CA LYS A 28 10.66 -44.84 -9.70
C LYS A 28 10.18 -44.16 -8.41
N ALA A 29 11.07 -43.94 -7.45
CA ALA A 29 10.75 -43.26 -6.19
C ALA A 29 10.28 -41.81 -6.44
N ASP A 30 10.97 -41.07 -7.32
CA ASP A 30 10.60 -39.71 -7.67
C ASP A 30 9.23 -39.63 -8.36
N LYS A 31 8.88 -40.62 -9.19
CA LYS A 31 7.52 -40.71 -9.79
C LYS A 31 6.42 -40.95 -8.75
N GLU A 32 6.70 -41.73 -7.71
CA GLU A 32 5.75 -41.97 -6.61
C GLU A 32 5.55 -40.71 -5.75
N LEU A 33 6.64 -39.99 -5.44
CA LEU A 33 6.61 -38.70 -4.75
C LEU A 33 5.89 -37.62 -5.57
N TYR A 34 6.18 -37.54 -6.88
CA TYR A 34 5.51 -36.63 -7.80
C TYR A 34 3.98 -36.84 -7.80
N ARG A 35 3.52 -38.09 -7.97
CA ARG A 35 2.08 -38.42 -7.93
C ARG A 35 1.44 -38.09 -6.59
N SER A 36 2.16 -38.34 -5.49
CA SER A 36 1.69 -37.97 -4.15
C SER A 36 1.53 -36.46 -4.00
N ALA A 37 2.45 -35.66 -4.57
CA ALA A 37 2.34 -34.22 -4.60
C ALA A 37 1.17 -33.74 -5.48
N GLU A 38 0.89 -34.39 -6.62
CA GLU A 38 -0.27 -34.07 -7.46
C GLU A 38 -1.62 -34.31 -6.79
N GLU A 39 -1.76 -35.38 -6.01
CA GLU A 39 -2.99 -35.60 -5.22
C GLU A 39 -3.24 -34.46 -4.21
N ILE A 40 -2.18 -33.88 -3.67
CA ILE A 40 -2.29 -32.69 -2.83
C ILE A 40 -2.72 -31.48 -3.67
N LEU A 41 -2.19 -31.31 -4.89
CA LEU A 41 -2.59 -30.21 -5.80
C LEU A 41 -4.08 -30.24 -6.16
N LYS A 42 -4.70 -31.42 -6.31
CA LYS A 42 -6.15 -31.50 -6.51
C LYS A 42 -6.94 -30.87 -5.35
N ARG A 43 -6.42 -30.97 -4.13
CA ARG A 43 -7.01 -30.32 -2.94
C ARG A 43 -6.73 -28.83 -2.94
N VAL A 44 -5.55 -28.38 -3.41
CA VAL A 44 -5.24 -26.95 -3.63
C VAL A 44 -6.27 -26.33 -4.57
N ASP A 45 -6.55 -26.97 -5.72
CA ASP A 45 -7.53 -26.47 -6.68
C ASP A 45 -8.95 -26.40 -6.11
N LYS A 46 -9.32 -27.37 -5.27
CA LYS A 46 -10.61 -27.35 -4.55
C LYS A 46 -10.68 -26.17 -3.57
N ALA A 47 -9.62 -25.93 -2.81
CA ALA A 47 -9.56 -24.80 -1.88
C ALA A 47 -9.63 -23.44 -2.61
N ILE A 48 -8.91 -23.30 -3.75
CA ILE A 48 -9.00 -22.12 -4.61
C ILE A 48 -10.42 -21.89 -5.12
N LYS A 49 -11.11 -22.94 -5.60
CA LYS A 49 -12.50 -22.84 -6.08
C LYS A 49 -13.47 -22.41 -4.98
N ASN A 50 -13.18 -22.77 -3.73
CA ASN A 50 -13.97 -22.37 -2.56
C ASN A 50 -13.60 -20.98 -2.01
N GLY A 51 -12.59 -20.31 -2.59
CA GLY A 51 -12.08 -19.02 -2.10
C GLY A 51 -11.17 -19.09 -0.88
N ASP A 52 -10.83 -20.28 -0.39
CA ASP A 52 -9.95 -20.47 0.78
C ASP A 52 -8.48 -20.49 0.34
N LEU A 53 -7.93 -19.30 0.08
CA LEU A 53 -6.55 -19.15 -0.39
C LEU A 53 -5.50 -19.44 0.70
N ILE A 54 -5.87 -19.40 1.98
CA ILE A 54 -4.97 -19.73 3.09
C ILE A 54 -4.75 -21.24 3.14
N GLU A 55 -5.82 -22.03 3.11
CA GLU A 55 -5.71 -23.49 3.05
C GLU A 55 -5.08 -23.94 1.72
N ALA A 56 -5.40 -23.28 0.60
CA ALA A 56 -4.76 -23.56 -0.68
C ALA A 56 -3.22 -23.38 -0.61
N GLU A 57 -2.73 -22.29 -0.01
CA GLU A 57 -1.30 -22.05 0.16
C GLU A 57 -0.64 -23.06 1.12
N LYS A 58 -1.32 -23.42 2.21
CA LYS A 58 -0.85 -24.44 3.13
C LYS A 58 -0.70 -25.81 2.45
N LEU A 59 -1.71 -26.22 1.69
CA LEU A 59 -1.70 -27.45 0.90
C LEU A 59 -0.62 -27.41 -0.18
N TYR A 60 -0.44 -26.27 -0.85
CA TYR A 60 0.62 -26.13 -1.86
C TYR A 60 2.02 -26.23 -1.24
N ASN A 61 2.24 -25.62 -0.08
CA ASN A 61 3.50 -25.80 0.65
C ASN A 61 3.70 -27.26 1.12
N GLN A 62 2.61 -28.00 1.37
CA GLN A 62 2.69 -29.44 1.67
C GLN A 62 3.07 -30.26 0.43
N SER A 63 2.55 -29.94 -0.75
CA SER A 63 2.95 -30.62 -1.99
C SER A 63 4.43 -30.39 -2.28
N LEU A 64 4.93 -29.16 -2.09
CA LEU A 64 6.35 -28.82 -2.25
C LEU A 64 7.30 -29.58 -1.31
N LYS A 65 6.84 -29.90 -0.10
CA LYS A 65 7.61 -30.76 0.84
C LYS A 65 7.64 -32.22 0.40
N THR A 66 6.67 -32.64 -0.41
CA THR A 66 6.57 -34.02 -0.93
C THR A 66 7.42 -34.17 -2.18
N TYR A 67 7.32 -33.22 -3.10
CA TYR A 67 8.09 -33.16 -4.34
C TYR A 67 8.17 -31.69 -4.83
N PRO A 68 9.27 -31.22 -5.45
CA PRO A 68 9.39 -29.85 -5.99
C PRO A 68 8.51 -29.63 -7.24
N ILE A 69 7.18 -29.72 -7.06
CA ILE A 69 6.19 -29.65 -8.12
C ILE A 69 5.87 -28.20 -8.50
N THR A 70 5.96 -27.90 -9.79
CA THR A 70 5.71 -26.55 -10.33
C THR A 70 4.24 -26.27 -10.59
N ASN A 71 3.43 -27.31 -10.77
CA ASN A 71 2.00 -27.19 -11.08
C ASN A 71 1.23 -26.54 -9.91
N GLY A 72 0.19 -25.77 -10.23
CA GLY A 72 -0.65 -25.09 -9.22
C GLY A 72 -0.11 -23.75 -8.72
N ALA A 73 1.21 -23.52 -8.76
CA ALA A 73 1.83 -22.27 -8.27
C ALA A 73 1.27 -21.02 -8.96
N TYR A 74 1.17 -21.06 -10.29
CA TYR A 74 0.72 -19.93 -11.10
C TYR A 74 -0.73 -19.55 -10.83
N ASN A 75 -1.63 -20.54 -10.76
CA ASN A 75 -3.05 -20.31 -10.51
C ASN A 75 -3.25 -19.71 -9.10
N LEU A 76 -2.59 -20.28 -8.09
CA LEU A 76 -2.66 -19.78 -6.72
C LEU A 76 -2.09 -18.36 -6.59
N ALA A 77 -0.91 -18.10 -7.17
CA ALA A 77 -0.33 -16.76 -7.20
C ALA A 77 -1.24 -15.75 -7.91
N PHE A 78 -1.84 -16.14 -9.03
CA PHE A 78 -2.80 -15.31 -9.76
C PHE A 78 -4.01 -14.96 -8.90
N LYS A 79 -4.62 -15.95 -8.24
CA LYS A 79 -5.80 -15.75 -7.36
C LYS A 79 -5.49 -14.86 -6.17
N LYS A 80 -4.30 -15.00 -5.58
CA LYS A 80 -3.82 -14.09 -4.54
C LYS A 80 -3.71 -12.64 -5.03
N MET A 81 -3.16 -12.43 -6.22
CA MET A 81 -3.09 -11.08 -6.82
C MET A 81 -4.47 -10.50 -7.11
N GLU A 82 -5.45 -11.31 -7.53
CA GLU A 82 -6.82 -10.85 -7.78
C GLU A 82 -7.50 -10.27 -6.54
N ILE A 83 -7.20 -10.80 -5.35
CA ILE A 83 -7.74 -10.29 -4.07
C ILE A 83 -6.85 -9.20 -3.43
N GLY A 84 -5.80 -8.75 -4.12
CA GLY A 84 -4.86 -7.75 -3.63
C GLY A 84 -3.69 -8.28 -2.80
N ASP A 85 -3.56 -9.60 -2.59
CA ASP A 85 -2.41 -10.23 -1.91
C ASP A 85 -1.20 -10.38 -2.86
N ILE A 86 -0.69 -9.25 -3.35
CA ILE A 86 0.45 -9.21 -4.29
C ILE A 86 1.72 -9.74 -3.61
N ARG A 87 1.94 -9.38 -2.34
CA ARG A 87 3.13 -9.82 -1.58
C ARG A 87 3.12 -11.32 -1.31
N GLY A 88 1.98 -11.89 -0.90
CA GLY A 88 1.84 -13.33 -0.70
C GLY A 88 2.04 -14.11 -2.00
N ALA A 89 1.51 -13.61 -3.12
CA ALA A 89 1.76 -14.21 -4.44
C ALA A 89 3.26 -14.21 -4.79
N ASN A 90 3.96 -13.09 -4.60
CA ASN A 90 5.39 -12.99 -4.86
C ASN A 90 6.21 -13.92 -3.96
N LYS A 91 5.89 -13.98 -2.66
CA LYS A 91 6.54 -14.87 -1.69
C LYS A 91 6.38 -16.35 -2.05
N LEU A 92 5.19 -16.74 -2.51
CA LEU A 92 4.92 -18.10 -2.96
C LEU A 92 5.81 -18.49 -4.14
N LEU A 93 5.95 -17.61 -5.14
CA LEU A 93 6.81 -17.85 -6.31
C LEU A 93 8.30 -17.85 -5.94
N ASP A 94 8.72 -16.96 -5.03
CA ASP A 94 10.11 -16.91 -4.54
C ASP A 94 10.49 -18.17 -3.74
N ASN A 95 9.56 -18.70 -2.95
CA ASN A 95 9.76 -19.97 -2.25
C ASN A 95 9.96 -21.11 -3.23
N LEU A 96 9.13 -21.20 -4.28
CA LEU A 96 9.27 -22.21 -5.33
C LEU A 96 10.62 -22.10 -6.05
N ILE A 97 11.05 -20.89 -6.43
CA ILE A 97 12.36 -20.67 -7.05
C ILE A 97 13.48 -21.14 -6.11
N THR A 98 13.40 -20.80 -4.82
CA THR A 98 14.39 -21.17 -3.80
C THR A 98 14.52 -22.68 -3.68
N ILE A 99 13.40 -23.41 -3.72
CA ILE A 99 13.40 -24.87 -3.73
C ILE A 99 14.07 -25.37 -5.01
N LEU A 100 13.60 -24.93 -6.18
CA LEU A 100 14.08 -25.41 -7.49
C LEU A 100 15.57 -25.18 -7.74
N ILE A 101 16.18 -24.13 -7.18
CA ILE A 101 17.63 -23.89 -7.28
C ILE A 101 18.45 -25.07 -6.72
N ASN A 102 17.91 -25.79 -5.73
CA ASN A 102 18.57 -26.94 -5.11
C ASN A 102 18.33 -28.26 -5.84
N TYR A 103 17.53 -28.27 -6.93
CA TYR A 103 17.26 -29.45 -7.74
C TYR A 103 17.81 -29.23 -9.15
N PRO A 104 18.76 -30.03 -9.65
CA PRO A 104 19.26 -29.89 -11.02
C PRO A 104 18.17 -30.13 -12.08
N GLN A 105 17.29 -31.09 -11.82
CA GLN A 105 16.18 -31.48 -12.69
C GLN A 105 14.97 -31.92 -11.87
N VAL A 106 13.79 -31.77 -12.45
CA VAL A 106 12.50 -32.19 -11.86
C VAL A 106 11.66 -32.96 -12.88
N LEU A 107 10.85 -33.89 -12.40
CA LEU A 107 9.86 -34.63 -13.18
C LEU A 107 8.69 -33.72 -13.51
N ILE A 108 8.20 -33.88 -14.73
CA ILE A 108 7.05 -33.12 -15.24
C ILE A 108 6.14 -33.99 -16.09
N GLU A 109 4.89 -33.57 -16.11
CA GLU A 109 3.86 -34.08 -16.98
C GLU A 109 3.92 -33.42 -18.37
N HIS A 110 3.91 -34.23 -19.42
CA HIS A 110 3.71 -33.75 -20.78
C HIS A 110 2.61 -34.53 -21.49
N ASP A 111 1.77 -33.79 -22.19
CA ASP A 111 0.75 -34.34 -23.06
C ASP A 111 1.44 -35.02 -24.25
N THR A 112 1.22 -36.32 -24.42
CA THR A 112 1.68 -37.00 -25.62
C THR A 112 0.55 -36.84 -26.63
N ASN A 113 0.84 -36.28 -27.81
CA ASN A 113 -0.15 -36.15 -28.90
C ASN A 113 -0.68 -37.51 -29.43
N ILE A 114 -0.53 -38.60 -28.67
CA ILE A 114 -0.83 -39.99 -28.98
C ILE A 114 -1.57 -40.62 -27.77
N GLY A 115 -2.86 -40.33 -27.64
CA GLY A 115 -3.77 -40.99 -26.68
C GLY A 115 -3.68 -40.48 -25.22
N PRO A 116 -4.43 -41.08 -24.27
CA PRO A 116 -4.56 -40.61 -22.89
C PRO A 116 -3.33 -40.92 -22.00
N MET A 117 -2.17 -41.23 -22.59
CA MET A 117 -0.97 -41.58 -21.83
C MET A 117 -0.15 -40.33 -21.52
N VAL A 118 -0.29 -39.88 -20.29
CA VAL A 118 0.61 -38.93 -19.64
C VAL A 118 1.98 -39.58 -19.41
N LYS A 119 3.07 -38.95 -19.87
CA LYS A 119 4.44 -39.41 -19.59
C LYS A 119 5.16 -38.42 -18.67
N LEU A 120 5.78 -38.97 -17.62
CA LEU A 120 6.70 -38.22 -16.75
C LEU A 120 8.13 -38.31 -17.28
N SER A 121 8.79 -37.16 -17.41
CA SER A 121 10.20 -37.06 -17.81
C SER A 121 10.93 -35.99 -17.00
N TYR A 122 12.24 -36.12 -16.83
CA TYR A 122 13.05 -35.08 -16.19
C TYR A 122 13.30 -33.91 -17.12
N ARG A 123 13.29 -32.70 -16.56
CA ARG A 123 13.81 -31.49 -17.22
C ARG A 123 14.60 -30.59 -16.29
N PRO A 124 15.51 -29.76 -16.84
CA PRO A 124 16.31 -28.83 -16.06
C PRO A 124 15.43 -27.86 -15.27
N SER A 125 15.69 -27.71 -13.97
CA SER A 125 14.93 -26.78 -13.12
C SER A 125 15.11 -25.32 -13.54
N THR A 126 16.20 -25.01 -14.24
CA THR A 126 16.50 -23.67 -14.77
C THR A 126 15.42 -23.17 -15.73
N GLU A 127 14.87 -24.04 -16.58
CA GLU A 127 13.77 -23.69 -17.51
C GLU A 127 12.52 -23.25 -16.74
N TYR A 128 12.24 -23.90 -15.61
CA TYR A 128 11.10 -23.57 -14.75
C TYR A 128 11.33 -22.29 -13.97
N ILE A 129 12.53 -22.09 -13.43
CA ILE A 129 12.88 -20.85 -12.73
C ILE A 129 12.68 -19.67 -13.68
N GLU A 130 13.13 -19.78 -14.94
CA GLU A 130 12.91 -18.74 -15.96
C GLU A 130 11.42 -18.53 -16.27
N GLY A 131 10.64 -19.61 -16.42
CA GLY A 131 9.19 -19.54 -16.58
C GLY A 131 8.48 -18.86 -15.40
N ILE A 132 8.90 -19.16 -14.17
CA ILE A 132 8.35 -18.55 -12.95
C ILE A 132 8.70 -17.07 -12.88
N ARG A 133 9.96 -16.70 -13.18
CA ARG A 133 10.37 -15.30 -13.25
C ARG A 133 9.58 -14.53 -14.31
N SER A 134 9.39 -15.11 -15.48
CA SER A 134 8.61 -14.50 -16.56
C SER A 134 7.14 -14.31 -16.16
N PHE A 135 6.51 -15.33 -15.56
CA PHE A 135 5.16 -15.22 -15.02
C PHE A 135 5.08 -14.12 -13.95
N LYS A 136 5.97 -14.17 -12.96
CA LYS A 136 6.06 -13.18 -11.88
C LYS A 136 6.24 -11.77 -12.41
N ALA A 137 7.08 -11.60 -13.43
CA ALA A 137 7.31 -10.32 -14.07
C ALA A 137 6.03 -9.79 -14.74
N ASN A 138 5.40 -10.61 -15.59
CA ASN A 138 4.19 -10.25 -16.33
C ASN A 138 2.99 -9.93 -15.43
N THR A 139 2.79 -10.69 -14.37
CA THR A 139 1.67 -10.46 -13.46
C THR A 139 1.88 -9.22 -12.61
N ASN A 140 3.10 -8.96 -12.13
CA ASN A 140 3.40 -7.72 -11.42
C ASN A 140 3.37 -6.49 -12.34
N PHE A 141 3.85 -6.61 -13.59
CA PHE A 141 3.84 -5.52 -14.57
C PHE A 141 2.42 -5.00 -14.84
N SER A 142 1.45 -5.91 -14.82
CA SER A 142 0.06 -5.64 -15.20
C SER A 142 -0.89 -5.41 -14.02
N ARG A 143 -0.60 -6.01 -12.85
CA ARG A 143 -1.52 -6.04 -11.70
C ARG A 143 -0.85 -5.80 -10.35
N GLY A 144 0.48 -5.83 -10.28
CA GLY A 144 1.23 -5.81 -9.03
C GLY A 144 2.25 -4.68 -9.00
N ASP A 145 3.40 -4.99 -8.41
CA ASP A 145 4.47 -4.02 -8.18
C ASP A 145 5.40 -3.94 -9.39
N ILE A 146 5.41 -2.79 -10.07
CA ILE A 146 6.23 -2.60 -11.28
C ILE A 146 7.74 -2.76 -11.04
N ARG A 147 8.25 -2.47 -9.83
CA ARG A 147 9.67 -2.67 -9.51
C ARG A 147 10.01 -4.15 -9.37
N VAL A 148 9.10 -4.93 -8.79
CA VAL A 148 9.25 -6.39 -8.77
C VAL A 148 9.27 -6.93 -10.20
N ALA A 149 8.36 -6.45 -11.05
CA ALA A 149 8.32 -6.85 -12.45
C ALA A 149 9.63 -6.57 -13.18
N GLN A 150 10.10 -5.32 -13.08
CA GLN A 150 11.36 -4.87 -13.65
C GLN A 150 12.53 -5.70 -13.15
N SER A 151 12.64 -5.94 -11.84
CA SER A 151 13.71 -6.76 -11.26
C SER A 151 13.75 -8.16 -11.87
N GLU A 152 12.60 -8.81 -12.04
CA GLU A 152 12.53 -10.15 -12.65
C GLU A 152 12.86 -10.12 -14.15
N TYR A 153 12.36 -9.14 -14.89
CA TYR A 153 12.75 -8.94 -16.29
C TYR A 153 14.26 -8.73 -16.43
N MET A 154 14.87 -7.89 -15.60
CA MET A 154 16.31 -7.63 -15.63
C MET A 154 17.14 -8.88 -15.31
N LYS A 155 16.67 -9.76 -14.41
CA LYS A 155 17.32 -11.06 -14.16
C LYS A 155 17.26 -11.95 -15.40
N LEU A 156 16.13 -12.01 -16.09
CA LEU A 156 15.97 -12.78 -17.33
C LEU A 156 16.90 -12.25 -18.44
N ILE A 157 16.98 -10.93 -18.60
CA ILE A 157 17.88 -10.28 -19.57
C ILE A 157 19.35 -10.62 -19.27
N LYS A 158 19.79 -10.46 -18.02
CA LYS A 158 21.17 -10.71 -17.60
C LYS A 158 21.59 -12.17 -17.73
N ASN A 159 20.68 -13.10 -17.47
CA ASN A 159 20.93 -14.53 -17.59
C ASN A 159 20.91 -15.02 -19.05
N GLY A 160 20.57 -14.15 -20.00
CA GLY A 160 20.45 -14.50 -21.41
C GLY A 160 19.30 -15.48 -21.63
N PHE A 161 18.09 -15.10 -21.19
CA PHE A 161 16.87 -15.90 -21.32
C PHE A 161 16.75 -16.55 -22.70
N LYS A 162 16.82 -17.89 -22.72
CA LYS A 162 16.60 -18.73 -23.90
C LYS A 162 15.28 -19.46 -23.68
N GLY A 163 14.18 -18.72 -23.64
CA GLY A 163 12.86 -19.30 -23.42
C GLY A 163 12.63 -20.52 -24.32
N SER A 164 11.85 -21.50 -23.83
CA SER A 164 11.61 -22.77 -24.53
C SER A 164 10.82 -22.65 -25.85
N MET A 165 10.55 -21.45 -26.39
CA MET A 165 9.78 -21.25 -27.63
C MET A 165 10.16 -19.92 -28.34
N ASN A 166 10.88 -20.02 -29.47
CA ASN A 166 11.07 -19.05 -30.57
C ASN A 166 11.52 -17.59 -30.28
N LEU A 167 12.21 -16.99 -31.26
CA LEU A 167 12.74 -15.61 -31.29
C LEU A 167 11.73 -14.51 -30.90
N ASP A 168 10.43 -14.75 -31.08
CA ASP A 168 9.39 -13.78 -30.77
C ASP A 168 9.16 -13.60 -29.26
N SER A 169 9.45 -14.61 -28.44
CA SER A 169 9.32 -14.52 -26.98
C SER A 169 10.43 -13.67 -26.35
N GLU A 170 11.64 -13.73 -26.90
CA GLU A 170 12.78 -12.90 -26.48
C GLU A 170 12.54 -11.42 -26.79
N LYS A 171 12.02 -11.10 -27.99
CA LYS A 171 11.67 -9.72 -28.35
C LYS A 171 10.56 -9.15 -27.46
N ALA A 172 9.56 -9.95 -27.11
CA ALA A 172 8.51 -9.54 -26.18
C ALA A 172 9.09 -9.19 -24.79
N LEU A 173 10.04 -9.98 -24.30
CA LEU A 173 10.77 -9.70 -23.07
C LEU A 173 11.52 -8.36 -23.13
N TYR A 174 12.21 -8.06 -24.24
CA TYR A 174 12.87 -6.75 -24.40
C TYR A 174 11.89 -5.58 -24.30
N VAL A 175 10.74 -5.67 -24.98
CA VAL A 175 9.72 -4.61 -24.96
C VAL A 175 9.13 -4.43 -23.57
N GLN A 176 8.83 -5.52 -22.85
CA GLN A 176 8.29 -5.44 -21.49
C GLN A 176 9.31 -4.88 -20.49
N THR A 177 10.58 -5.29 -20.62
CA THR A 177 11.67 -4.76 -19.80
C THR A 177 11.81 -3.26 -20.02
N LEU A 178 11.84 -2.81 -21.27
CA LEU A 178 11.91 -1.41 -21.66
C LEU A 178 10.77 -0.60 -21.02
N GLN A 179 9.53 -1.07 -21.14
CA GLN A 179 8.37 -0.39 -20.54
C GLN A 179 8.49 -0.33 -19.02
N SER A 180 8.96 -1.40 -18.36
CA SER A 180 9.13 -1.43 -16.91
C SER A 180 10.20 -0.43 -16.43
N CYS A 181 11.32 -0.31 -17.15
CA CYS A 181 12.36 0.67 -16.85
C CYS A 181 11.87 2.10 -17.11
N TYR A 182 11.11 2.33 -18.19
CA TYR A 182 10.48 3.63 -18.43
C TYR A 182 9.52 4.03 -17.30
N PHE A 183 8.69 3.10 -16.83
CA PHE A 183 7.70 3.37 -15.79
C PHE A 183 8.33 3.66 -14.42
N THR A 184 9.51 3.12 -14.17
CA THR A 184 10.28 3.26 -12.92
C THR A 184 11.37 4.31 -13.00
N ASP A 185 11.48 5.02 -14.13
CA ASP A 185 12.48 6.04 -14.43
C ASP A 185 13.93 5.51 -14.28
N ASP A 186 14.17 4.23 -14.62
CA ASP A 186 15.46 3.57 -14.51
C ASP A 186 16.28 3.69 -15.80
N VAL A 187 17.11 4.73 -15.86
CA VAL A 187 18.03 4.99 -16.97
C VAL A 187 19.09 3.91 -17.10
N GLU A 188 19.59 3.36 -16.00
CA GLU A 188 20.66 2.37 -16.03
C GLU A 188 20.14 1.02 -16.56
N GLY A 189 18.94 0.62 -16.14
CA GLY A 189 18.24 -0.52 -16.73
C GLY A 189 18.02 -0.38 -18.24
N LEU A 190 17.69 0.82 -18.74
CA LEU A 190 17.57 1.08 -20.17
C LEU A 190 18.91 0.95 -20.93
N LYS A 191 20.04 1.35 -20.32
CA LYS A 191 21.37 1.14 -20.91
C LYS A 191 21.74 -0.34 -20.99
N ILE A 192 21.55 -1.10 -19.91
CA ILE A 192 21.79 -2.54 -19.88
C ILE A 192 20.94 -3.24 -20.94
N LEU A 193 19.66 -2.83 -21.06
CA LEU A 193 18.76 -3.38 -22.07
C LEU A 193 19.20 -3.04 -23.50
N LYS A 194 19.72 -1.84 -23.73
CA LYS A 194 20.28 -1.45 -25.03
C LYS A 194 21.45 -2.35 -25.44
N GLU A 195 22.39 -2.61 -24.53
CA GLU A 195 23.49 -3.55 -24.78
C GLU A 195 22.99 -4.97 -25.08
N ALA A 196 21.94 -5.42 -24.39
CA ALA A 196 21.32 -6.71 -24.68
C ALA A 196 20.70 -6.73 -26.09
N CYS A 197 20.02 -5.66 -26.51
CA CYS A 197 19.46 -5.54 -27.85
C CYS A 197 20.56 -5.49 -28.93
N GLU A 198 21.69 -4.84 -28.65
CA GLU A 198 22.86 -4.81 -29.54
C GLU A 198 23.45 -6.21 -29.74
N LYS A 199 23.64 -6.97 -28.65
CA LYS A 199 24.09 -8.37 -28.71
C LYS A 199 23.13 -9.25 -29.50
N ALA A 200 21.82 -9.04 -29.33
CA ALA A 200 20.78 -9.76 -30.04
C ALA A 200 20.53 -9.26 -31.48
N LYS A 201 21.24 -8.21 -31.94
CA LYS A 201 21.03 -7.54 -33.24
C LYS A 201 19.55 -7.12 -33.45
N PHE A 202 18.92 -6.64 -32.39
CA PHE A 202 17.52 -6.21 -32.41
C PHE A 202 17.42 -4.68 -32.60
N ASP A 203 17.57 -4.23 -33.85
CA ASP A 203 17.64 -2.79 -34.21
C ASP A 203 16.51 -1.95 -33.63
N ARG A 204 15.27 -2.48 -33.64
CA ARG A 204 14.11 -1.81 -33.05
C ARG A 204 14.28 -1.57 -31.55
N GLY A 205 14.77 -2.57 -30.80
CA GLY A 205 15.02 -2.45 -29.36
C GLY A 205 16.15 -1.46 -29.05
N ILE A 206 17.19 -1.41 -29.87
CA ILE A 206 18.28 -0.43 -29.76
C ILE A 206 17.74 0.99 -29.93
N PHE A 207 16.88 1.20 -30.93
CA PHE A 207 16.24 2.49 -31.16
C PHE A 207 15.29 2.88 -30.02
N GLU A 208 14.40 1.96 -29.61
CA GLU A 208 13.43 2.20 -28.54
C GLU A 208 14.14 2.54 -27.21
N THR A 209 15.11 1.73 -26.78
CA THR A 209 15.86 1.98 -25.54
C THR A 209 16.52 3.35 -25.51
N LYS A 210 17.08 3.80 -26.64
CA LYS A 210 17.64 5.16 -26.77
C LYS A 210 16.57 6.24 -26.56
N ILE A 211 15.44 6.14 -27.23
CA ILE A 211 14.36 7.13 -27.11
C ILE A 211 13.81 7.20 -25.69
N TYR A 212 13.55 6.04 -25.08
CA TYR A 212 13.02 5.97 -23.72
C TYR A 212 14.01 6.48 -22.68
N ALA A 213 15.32 6.23 -22.85
CA ALA A 213 16.35 6.79 -21.97
C ALA A 213 16.33 8.32 -22.01
N LEU A 214 16.30 8.91 -23.20
CA LEU A 214 16.22 10.37 -23.37
C LEU A 214 14.92 10.96 -22.79
N LEU A 215 13.79 10.25 -22.91
CA LEU A 215 12.52 10.66 -22.30
C LEU A 215 12.61 10.70 -20.77
N VAL A 216 13.19 9.67 -20.15
CA VAL A 216 13.39 9.61 -18.68
C VAL A 216 14.37 10.68 -18.21
N GLU A 217 15.45 10.92 -18.98
CA GLU A 217 16.40 12.02 -18.76
C GLU A 217 15.82 13.41 -19.05
N LYS A 218 14.57 13.51 -19.50
CA LYS A 218 13.86 14.76 -19.85
C LYS A 218 14.54 15.56 -20.97
N LYS A 219 15.30 14.90 -21.85
CA LYS A 219 15.96 15.49 -23.03
C LYS A 219 14.98 15.57 -24.22
N TYR A 220 13.92 16.34 -24.05
CA TYR A 220 12.77 16.32 -24.97
C TYR A 220 13.11 16.81 -26.38
N ASP A 221 13.99 17.80 -26.54
CA ASP A 221 14.40 18.30 -27.85
C ASP A 221 15.12 17.23 -28.68
N GLU A 222 16.00 16.45 -28.05
CA GLU A 222 16.69 15.34 -28.70
C GLU A 222 15.71 14.24 -29.12
N VAL A 223 14.76 13.90 -28.26
CA VAL A 223 13.69 12.94 -28.59
C VAL A 223 12.87 13.42 -29.78
N ILE A 224 12.42 14.68 -29.76
CA ILE A 224 11.61 15.27 -30.84
C ILE A 224 12.38 15.24 -32.16
N GLY A 225 13.66 15.62 -32.15
CA GLY A 225 14.51 15.57 -33.35
C GLY A 225 14.64 14.16 -33.93
N LEU A 226 14.92 13.16 -33.08
CA LEU A 226 15.03 11.76 -33.51
C LEU A 226 13.72 11.21 -34.08
N LEU A 227 12.60 11.45 -33.40
CA LEU A 227 11.30 10.95 -33.82
C LEU A 227 10.79 11.64 -35.09
N THR A 228 11.00 12.95 -35.23
CA THR A 228 10.61 13.68 -36.44
C THR A 228 11.42 13.24 -37.66
N ASN A 229 12.74 13.06 -37.49
CA ASN A 229 13.59 12.50 -38.55
C ASN A 229 13.11 11.10 -38.98
N THR A 230 12.68 10.28 -38.03
CA THR A 230 12.14 8.94 -38.27
C THR A 230 10.84 8.96 -39.08
N LEU A 231 9.99 9.97 -38.90
CA LEU A 231 8.78 10.15 -39.70
C LEU A 231 9.10 10.51 -41.17
N ASN A 232 10.17 11.28 -41.37
CA ASN A 232 10.55 11.83 -42.67
C ASN A 232 11.39 10.88 -43.56
N SER A 233 11.98 9.82 -43.00
CA SER A 233 12.79 8.84 -43.76
C SER A 233 11.95 7.78 -44.50
N GLY A 234 12.37 7.35 -45.70
CA GLY A 234 11.55 6.58 -46.65
C GLY A 234 11.79 5.06 -46.77
N GLY A 235 12.53 4.40 -45.86
CA GLY A 235 12.89 2.97 -45.99
C GLY A 235 11.86 1.96 -45.44
N GLU A 236 11.89 0.70 -45.92
CA GLU A 236 10.95 -0.38 -45.54
C GLU A 236 11.02 -0.78 -44.05
N ASN A 237 12.21 -0.77 -43.43
CA ASN A 237 12.38 -1.02 -41.99
C ASN A 237 11.92 0.13 -41.08
N PHE A 238 11.54 1.29 -41.65
CA PHE A 238 11.06 2.44 -40.88
C PHE A 238 9.58 2.39 -40.54
N MET A 239 8.75 1.57 -41.21
CA MET A 239 7.29 1.64 -41.00
C MET A 239 6.88 1.36 -39.54
N LEU A 240 7.52 0.39 -38.86
CA LEU A 240 7.30 0.13 -37.42
C LEU A 240 7.83 1.29 -36.55
N SER A 241 8.99 1.85 -36.89
CA SER A 241 9.58 3.00 -36.19
C SER A 241 8.76 4.28 -36.37
N LYS A 242 8.06 4.46 -37.50
CA LYS A 242 7.12 5.56 -37.72
C LYS A 242 5.89 5.46 -36.82
N GLY A 243 5.33 4.24 -36.69
CA GLY A 243 4.22 4.00 -35.75
C GLY A 243 4.61 4.33 -34.30
N LEU A 244 5.81 3.93 -33.89
CA LEU A 244 6.38 4.30 -32.60
C LEU A 244 6.57 5.81 -32.47
N ALA A 245 7.16 6.47 -33.48
CA ALA A 245 7.39 7.90 -33.46
C ALA A 245 6.10 8.71 -33.30
N LYS A 246 5.04 8.33 -34.03
CA LYS A 246 3.70 8.92 -33.85
C LYS A 246 3.15 8.72 -32.43
N THR A 247 3.46 7.58 -31.81
CA THR A 247 2.98 7.24 -30.46
C THR A 247 3.76 7.97 -29.35
N LEU A 248 5.05 8.26 -29.56
CA LEU A 248 5.91 8.87 -28.54
C LEU A 248 6.06 10.39 -28.66
N LEU A 249 5.88 10.97 -29.85
CA LEU A 249 5.94 12.42 -30.05
C LEU A 249 5.01 13.22 -29.12
N PRO A 250 3.73 12.82 -28.92
CA PRO A 250 2.87 13.52 -27.97
C PRO A 250 3.45 13.56 -26.55
N LEU A 251 4.10 12.48 -26.10
CA LEU A 251 4.72 12.46 -24.76
C LEU A 251 5.89 13.45 -24.68
N ALA A 252 6.71 13.52 -25.74
CA ALA A 252 7.83 14.44 -25.80
C ALA A 252 7.39 15.91 -25.85
N TYR A 253 6.38 16.24 -26.67
CA TYR A 253 5.81 17.59 -26.72
C TYR A 253 5.14 17.99 -25.41
N TYR A 254 4.39 17.08 -24.79
CA TYR A 254 3.81 17.33 -23.46
C TYR A 254 4.90 17.59 -22.42
N GLY A 255 5.96 16.76 -22.37
CA GLY A 255 7.09 16.95 -21.47
C GLY A 255 7.84 18.27 -21.68
N LYS A 256 7.97 18.71 -22.94
CA LYS A 256 8.53 20.02 -23.30
C LYS A 256 7.62 21.20 -22.96
N GLY A 257 6.32 20.97 -22.76
CA GLY A 257 5.31 22.03 -22.61
C GLY A 257 4.83 22.64 -23.95
N ASP A 258 5.14 22.01 -25.08
CA ASP A 258 4.74 22.46 -26.42
C ASP A 258 3.31 22.02 -26.75
N THR A 259 2.34 22.81 -26.29
CA THR A 259 0.91 22.49 -26.41
C THR A 259 0.40 22.49 -27.85
N GLU A 260 0.99 23.30 -28.74
CA GLU A 260 0.56 23.38 -30.13
C GLU A 260 0.95 22.12 -30.91
N ASN A 261 2.22 21.73 -30.83
CA ASN A 261 2.68 20.52 -31.51
C ASN A 261 2.17 19.24 -30.84
N LEU A 262 1.89 19.27 -29.53
CA LEU A 262 1.13 18.21 -28.86
C LEU A 262 -0.21 17.99 -29.56
N ALA A 263 -1.01 19.05 -29.76
CA ALA A 263 -2.32 18.93 -30.41
C ALA A 263 -2.21 18.35 -31.83
N LYS A 264 -1.30 18.88 -32.66
CA LYS A 264 -1.04 18.37 -34.03
C LYS A 264 -0.65 16.89 -34.01
N SER A 265 0.29 16.51 -33.13
CA SER A 265 0.74 15.12 -33.03
C SER A 265 -0.35 14.14 -32.63
N ILE A 266 -1.36 14.57 -31.86
CA ILE A 266 -2.51 13.75 -31.47
C ILE A 266 -3.46 13.51 -32.65
N GLU A 267 -3.64 14.51 -33.51
CA GLU A 267 -4.43 14.37 -34.74
C GLU A 267 -3.78 13.36 -35.71
N ASP A 268 -2.45 13.39 -35.81
CA ASP A 268 -1.66 12.50 -36.67
C ASP A 268 -1.64 11.02 -36.22
N ILE A 269 -2.03 10.74 -34.97
CA ILE A 269 -2.14 9.36 -34.44
C ILE A 269 -3.30 8.61 -35.10
N GLY A 270 -4.45 9.26 -35.37
CA GLY A 270 -5.59 8.68 -36.09
C GLY A 270 -6.07 7.29 -35.64
N ARG A 271 -6.78 6.55 -36.52
CA ARG A 271 -7.42 5.22 -36.30
C ARG A 271 -6.49 4.06 -35.86
N ILE A 272 -5.22 4.34 -35.56
CA ILE A 272 -4.17 3.35 -35.32
C ILE A 272 -4.14 2.90 -33.84
N GLN A 273 -4.71 3.69 -32.92
CA GLN A 273 -4.68 3.44 -31.48
C GLN A 273 -6.05 3.08 -30.92
N SER A 274 -6.06 2.30 -29.84
CA SER A 274 -7.28 1.98 -29.10
C SER A 274 -7.87 3.24 -28.45
N VAL A 275 -9.17 3.19 -28.12
CA VAL A 275 -9.89 4.29 -27.46
C VAL A 275 -9.20 4.68 -26.15
N GLU A 276 -8.70 3.71 -25.40
CA GLU A 276 -8.02 3.94 -24.13
C GLU A 276 -6.65 4.62 -24.32
N ASN A 277 -5.92 4.34 -25.42
CA ASN A 277 -4.65 5.00 -25.70
C ASN A 277 -4.83 6.44 -26.19
N ILE A 278 -5.76 6.68 -27.11
CA ILE A 278 -6.03 8.04 -27.58
C ILE A 278 -6.59 8.92 -26.46
N SER A 279 -7.38 8.36 -25.54
CA SER A 279 -7.90 9.09 -24.37
C SER A 279 -6.78 9.58 -23.47
N TYR A 280 -5.70 8.80 -23.29
CA TYR A 280 -4.55 9.26 -22.52
C TYR A 280 -3.91 10.50 -23.14
N TYR A 281 -3.60 10.49 -24.44
CA TYR A 281 -3.00 11.68 -25.07
C TYR A 281 -3.91 12.90 -25.06
N LYS A 282 -5.21 12.71 -25.33
CA LYS A 282 -6.20 13.79 -25.22
C LYS A 282 -6.27 14.34 -23.79
N SER A 283 -6.10 13.50 -22.77
CA SER A 283 -6.05 13.97 -21.38
C SER A 283 -4.81 14.81 -21.10
N LEU A 284 -3.64 14.46 -21.66
CA LEU A 284 -2.42 15.25 -21.53
C LEU A 284 -2.58 16.64 -22.18
N LEU A 285 -3.23 16.71 -23.34
CA LEU A 285 -3.58 17.97 -23.99
C LEU A 285 -4.57 18.80 -23.16
N ALA A 286 -5.60 18.16 -22.58
CA ALA A 286 -6.53 18.82 -21.70
C ALA A 286 -5.82 19.39 -20.45
N LEU A 287 -4.93 18.61 -19.84
CA LEU A 287 -4.10 19.05 -18.71
C LEU A 287 -3.20 20.23 -19.09
N SER A 288 -2.54 20.21 -20.25
CA SER A 288 -1.66 21.31 -20.68
C SER A 288 -2.44 22.62 -20.92
N ARG A 289 -3.73 22.51 -21.24
CA ARG A 289 -4.68 23.62 -21.38
C ARG A 289 -5.43 23.96 -20.10
N LYS A 290 -5.13 23.29 -18.98
CA LYS A 290 -5.84 23.42 -17.68
C LYS A 290 -7.35 23.13 -17.78
N GLN A 291 -7.76 22.28 -18.72
CA GLN A 291 -9.14 21.83 -18.91
C GLN A 291 -9.40 20.57 -18.08
N TYR A 292 -9.41 20.71 -16.75
CA TYR A 292 -9.38 19.58 -15.83
C TYR A 292 -10.66 18.72 -15.86
N GLU A 293 -11.83 19.35 -16.06
CA GLU A 293 -13.13 18.68 -16.20
C GLU A 293 -13.16 17.75 -17.43
N ILE A 294 -12.40 18.09 -18.47
CA ILE A 294 -12.23 17.26 -19.67
C ILE A 294 -11.17 16.17 -19.43
N ALA A 295 -10.10 16.49 -18.70
CA ALA A 295 -9.00 15.56 -18.44
C ALA A 295 -9.44 14.34 -17.60
N ILE A 296 -10.28 14.53 -16.59
CA ILE A 296 -10.71 13.47 -15.65
C ILE A 296 -11.44 12.29 -16.34
N PRO A 297 -12.50 12.50 -17.14
CA PRO A 297 -13.18 11.39 -17.83
C PRO A 297 -12.26 10.72 -18.86
N LEU A 298 -11.38 11.47 -19.52
CA LEU A 298 -10.39 10.91 -20.45
C LEU A 298 -9.35 10.02 -19.74
N LEU A 299 -8.87 10.42 -18.57
CA LEU A 299 -7.96 9.61 -17.75
C LEU A 299 -8.65 8.36 -17.20
N THR A 300 -9.93 8.48 -16.86
CA THR A 300 -10.75 7.34 -16.43
C THR A 300 -10.93 6.33 -17.57
N GLU A 301 -11.21 6.81 -18.79
CA GLU A 301 -11.24 5.97 -19.99
C GLU A 301 -9.88 5.33 -20.27
N ALA A 302 -8.80 6.11 -20.15
CA ALA A 302 -7.45 5.62 -20.34
C ALA A 302 -7.12 4.47 -19.39
N MET A 303 -7.61 4.45 -18.16
CA MET A 303 -7.29 3.37 -17.20
C MET A 303 -7.99 2.03 -17.46
N LYS A 304 -8.93 1.97 -18.40
CA LYS A 304 -9.60 0.70 -18.77
C LYS A 304 -8.59 -0.30 -19.36
N PRO A 305 -8.88 -1.61 -19.28
CA PRO A 305 -8.10 -2.63 -19.97
C PRO A 305 -7.95 -2.31 -21.45
N LEU A 306 -6.76 -2.53 -22.00
CA LEU A 306 -6.51 -2.33 -23.42
C LEU A 306 -7.24 -3.42 -24.21
N THR A 307 -8.04 -2.99 -25.18
CA THR A 307 -8.74 -3.91 -26.08
C THR A 307 -7.90 -4.09 -27.34
N VAL A 308 -7.40 -5.32 -27.56
CA VAL A 308 -6.71 -5.71 -28.79
C VAL A 308 -7.52 -6.82 -29.43
N LEU A 309 -8.11 -6.52 -30.60
CA LEU A 309 -9.11 -7.36 -31.24
C LEU A 309 -10.28 -7.63 -30.28
N TRP A 310 -10.48 -8.88 -29.86
CA TRP A 310 -11.54 -9.32 -28.96
C TRP A 310 -11.04 -9.57 -27.52
N ALA A 311 -9.73 -9.46 -27.27
CA ALA A 311 -9.11 -9.74 -25.98
C ALA A 311 -8.85 -8.46 -25.18
N LYS A 312 -9.09 -8.52 -23.86
CA LYS A 312 -8.83 -7.44 -22.91
C LYS A 312 -7.58 -7.73 -22.12
N TYR A 313 -6.64 -6.79 -22.12
CA TYR A 313 -5.38 -6.88 -21.39
C TYR A 313 -5.37 -5.86 -20.25
N PRO A 314 -4.96 -6.24 -19.03
CA PRO A 314 -4.81 -5.26 -17.96
C PRO A 314 -3.81 -4.19 -18.38
N ARG A 315 -4.13 -2.93 -18.08
CA ARG A 315 -3.29 -1.79 -18.47
C ARG A 315 -2.10 -1.64 -17.51
N PRO A 316 -0.85 -1.73 -18.02
CA PRO A 316 0.34 -1.42 -17.22
C PRO A 316 0.44 0.08 -16.90
N GLY A 317 1.18 0.44 -15.85
CA GLY A 317 1.49 1.84 -15.56
C GLY A 317 0.32 2.68 -15.01
N LYS A 318 -0.74 2.04 -14.49
CA LYS A 318 -1.93 2.72 -13.94
C LYS A 318 -1.62 3.81 -12.93
N PHE A 319 -0.59 3.64 -12.10
CA PHE A 319 -0.17 4.64 -11.13
C PHE A 319 0.14 6.01 -11.76
N ARG A 320 0.68 6.05 -12.98
CA ARG A 320 0.91 7.32 -13.71
C ARG A 320 -0.40 7.98 -14.10
N HIS A 321 -1.40 7.21 -14.51
CA HIS A 321 -2.73 7.71 -14.86
C HIS A 321 -3.48 8.24 -13.63
N TYR A 322 -3.45 7.50 -12.52
CA TYR A 322 -4.00 7.96 -11.24
C TYR A 322 -3.35 9.27 -10.80
N THR A 323 -2.02 9.37 -10.84
CA THR A 323 -1.31 10.61 -10.50
C THR A 323 -1.75 11.79 -11.38
N LYS A 324 -1.86 11.59 -12.71
CA LYS A 324 -2.35 12.65 -13.61
C LYS A 324 -3.80 13.03 -13.36
N ARG A 325 -4.64 12.09 -12.92
CA ARG A 325 -6.03 12.39 -12.57
C ARG A 325 -6.15 13.09 -11.22
N ALA A 326 -5.28 12.74 -10.27
CA ALA A 326 -5.10 13.49 -9.03
C ALA A 326 -4.68 14.94 -9.32
N GLU A 327 -3.71 15.17 -10.22
CA GLU A 327 -3.32 16.53 -10.65
C GLU A 327 -4.51 17.31 -11.23
N ALA A 328 -5.37 16.66 -12.02
CA ALA A 328 -6.60 17.28 -12.53
C ALA A 328 -7.60 17.62 -11.41
N TYR A 329 -7.83 16.71 -10.47
CA TYR A 329 -8.67 16.94 -9.30
C TYR A 329 -8.15 18.09 -8.42
N VAL A 330 -6.82 18.17 -8.23
CA VAL A 330 -6.17 19.32 -7.57
C VAL A 330 -6.48 20.62 -8.32
N GLY A 331 -6.40 20.60 -9.65
CA GLY A 331 -6.76 21.75 -10.49
C GLY A 331 -8.21 22.23 -10.35
N LEU A 332 -9.12 21.33 -9.94
CA LEU A 332 -10.53 21.63 -9.63
C LEU A 332 -10.80 21.92 -8.14
N ASN A 333 -9.77 21.87 -7.30
CA ASN A 333 -9.89 21.89 -5.84
C ASN A 333 -10.70 20.71 -5.26
N ASP A 334 -10.83 19.60 -5.98
CA ASP A 334 -11.46 18.36 -5.50
C ASP A 334 -10.40 17.50 -4.77
N PHE A 335 -10.01 17.95 -3.58
CA PHE A 335 -8.89 17.36 -2.86
C PHE A 335 -9.17 15.94 -2.34
N ALA A 336 -10.44 15.59 -2.08
CA ALA A 336 -10.80 14.26 -1.62
C ALA A 336 -10.54 13.20 -2.71
N ASN A 337 -10.94 13.47 -3.95
CA ASN A 337 -10.67 12.56 -5.06
C ASN A 337 -9.19 12.60 -5.48
N ALA A 338 -8.52 13.75 -5.38
CA ALA A 338 -7.07 13.82 -5.58
C ALA A 338 -6.30 12.91 -4.61
N LYS A 339 -6.64 12.94 -3.31
CA LYS A 339 -6.04 12.07 -2.29
C LYS A 339 -6.22 10.60 -2.63
N LYS A 340 -7.46 10.19 -2.94
CA LYS A 340 -7.78 8.80 -3.31
C LYS A 340 -6.96 8.32 -4.50
N ASP A 341 -6.76 9.17 -5.51
CA ASP A 341 -5.97 8.82 -6.68
C ASP A 341 -4.47 8.75 -6.39
N TYR A 342 -3.91 9.65 -5.57
CA TYR A 342 -2.52 9.52 -5.14
C TYR A 342 -2.30 8.24 -4.32
N GLU A 343 -3.17 7.94 -3.36
CA GLU A 343 -3.10 6.69 -2.59
C GLU A 343 -3.24 5.46 -3.51
N ALA A 344 -4.16 5.50 -4.48
CA ALA A 344 -4.30 4.43 -5.47
C ALA A 344 -3.03 4.25 -6.32
N ALA A 345 -2.35 5.33 -6.72
CA ALA A 345 -1.09 5.24 -7.42
C ALA A 345 -0.01 4.49 -6.60
N LEU A 346 0.05 4.77 -5.30
CA LEU A 346 1.02 4.15 -4.38
C LEU A 346 0.70 2.68 -4.07
N ILE A 347 -0.54 2.22 -4.26
CA ILE A 347 -0.86 0.79 -4.21
C ILE A 347 -0.17 0.02 -5.34
N PHE A 348 -0.10 0.60 -6.55
CA PHE A 348 0.53 -0.01 -7.72
C PHE A 348 2.05 0.22 -7.77
N ASN A 349 2.53 1.32 -7.20
CA ASN A 349 3.96 1.63 -7.10
C ASN A 349 4.24 2.44 -5.83
N PRO A 350 4.59 1.78 -4.70
CA PRO A 350 4.74 2.43 -3.40
C PRO A 350 5.77 3.56 -3.34
N ASP A 351 6.76 3.53 -4.21
CA ASP A 351 7.88 4.51 -4.21
C ASP A 351 7.75 5.53 -5.34
N TYR A 352 6.56 5.67 -5.94
CA TYR A 352 6.36 6.59 -7.06
C TYR A 352 6.37 8.05 -6.59
N GLN A 353 7.51 8.71 -6.76
CA GLN A 353 7.78 10.06 -6.26
C GLN A 353 6.71 11.11 -6.64
N PRO A 354 6.21 11.18 -7.90
CA PRO A 354 5.18 12.16 -8.23
C PRO A 354 3.89 12.01 -7.42
N ALA A 355 3.52 10.79 -7.04
CA ALA A 355 2.35 10.58 -6.19
C ALA A 355 2.62 10.91 -4.71
N LEU A 356 3.81 10.56 -4.21
CA LEU A 356 4.25 10.93 -2.85
C LEU A 356 4.31 12.45 -2.67
N GLU A 357 4.97 13.15 -3.59
CA GLU A 357 5.06 14.61 -3.60
C GLU A 357 3.70 15.27 -3.78
N GLY A 358 2.86 14.74 -4.68
CA GLY A 358 1.53 15.25 -4.93
C GLY A 358 0.62 15.16 -3.71
N LEU A 359 0.67 14.02 -3.00
CA LEU A 359 -0.07 13.81 -1.75
C LEU A 359 0.46 14.73 -0.64
N ALA A 360 1.78 14.88 -0.51
CA ALA A 360 2.38 15.79 0.46
C ALA A 360 1.98 17.26 0.21
N LYS A 361 1.99 17.70 -1.05
CA LYS A 361 1.52 19.05 -1.45
C LYS A 361 0.04 19.25 -1.19
N LEU A 362 -0.79 18.26 -1.51
CA LEU A 362 -2.23 18.28 -1.26
C LEU A 362 -2.53 18.52 0.22
N GLU A 363 -1.89 17.76 1.10
CA GLU A 363 -2.10 17.87 2.53
C GLU A 363 -1.51 19.17 3.10
N GLY A 364 -0.36 19.64 2.59
CA GLY A 364 0.17 20.97 2.92
C GLY A 364 -0.75 22.13 2.50
N ASN A 365 -1.40 22.02 1.33
CA ASN A 365 -2.39 23.00 0.87
C ASN A 365 -3.66 22.98 1.73
N GLN A 366 -4.14 21.80 2.13
CA GLN A 366 -5.25 21.70 3.09
C GLN A 366 -4.93 22.35 4.43
N VAL A 367 -3.69 22.24 4.92
CA VAL A 367 -3.24 22.95 6.12
C VAL A 367 -3.30 24.46 5.93
N THR A 368 -2.87 24.97 4.77
CA THR A 368 -2.95 26.41 4.46
C THR A 368 -4.40 26.91 4.41
N ILE A 369 -5.29 26.17 3.72
CA ILE A 369 -6.73 26.50 3.64
C ILE A 369 -7.34 26.54 5.04
N ARG A 370 -7.06 25.54 5.89
CA ARG A 370 -7.52 25.53 7.29
C ARG A 370 -7.02 26.72 8.11
N ARG A 371 -5.82 27.26 7.82
CA ARG A 371 -5.27 28.43 8.53
C ARG A 371 -5.90 29.75 8.09
N THR A 372 -6.35 29.84 6.84
CA THR A 372 -6.88 31.08 6.26
C THR A 372 -8.41 31.18 6.29
N ASP A 373 -9.11 30.06 6.47
CA ASP A 373 -10.57 30.03 6.50
C ASP A 373 -11.13 30.70 7.77
N LYS A 374 -12.07 31.62 7.57
CA LYS A 374 -12.74 32.39 8.63
C LYS A 374 -14.26 32.25 8.59
N THR A 375 -14.77 31.42 7.68
CA THR A 375 -16.20 31.22 7.44
C THR A 375 -16.60 29.84 7.93
N GLY A 376 -17.78 29.72 8.54
CA GLY A 376 -18.29 28.42 8.98
C GLY A 376 -19.05 27.69 7.87
N PRO A 377 -19.25 26.36 8.00
CA PRO A 377 -19.96 25.55 7.02
C PRO A 377 -21.38 26.04 6.73
N GLU A 378 -21.87 25.87 5.50
CA GLU A 378 -23.25 26.23 5.15
C GLU A 378 -24.23 25.09 5.47
N ILE A 379 -25.03 25.21 6.53
CA ILE A 379 -25.97 24.14 6.92
C ILE A 379 -27.24 24.18 6.06
N LYS A 380 -27.56 23.05 5.43
CA LYS A 380 -28.81 22.82 4.69
C LYS A 380 -29.45 21.50 5.10
N ILE A 381 -30.67 21.56 5.65
CA ILE A 381 -31.43 20.36 6.04
C ILE A 381 -32.21 19.82 4.85
N LEU A 382 -31.99 18.54 4.56
CA LEU A 382 -32.65 17.80 3.50
C LEU A 382 -33.86 17.01 4.05
N GLU A 383 -33.69 16.40 5.22
CA GLU A 383 -34.73 15.68 5.94
C GLU A 383 -34.69 16.04 7.44
N PRO A 384 -35.85 16.25 8.09
CA PRO A 384 -37.19 16.26 7.51
C PRO A 384 -37.41 17.48 6.59
N THR A 385 -38.20 17.32 5.54
CA THR A 385 -38.44 18.37 4.53
C THR A 385 -39.17 19.55 5.16
N ASN A 386 -38.49 20.69 5.24
CA ASN A 386 -39.02 21.90 5.83
C ASN A 386 -39.97 22.60 4.84
N THR A 387 -41.28 22.46 5.03
CA THR A 387 -42.27 23.34 4.40
C THR A 387 -42.30 24.66 5.18
N ARG A 388 -41.69 25.71 4.61
CA ARG A 388 -41.60 27.07 5.18
C ARG A 388 -42.82 27.43 6.04
N GLY A 389 -42.62 27.52 7.36
CA GLY A 389 -43.59 28.05 8.31
C GLY A 389 -44.54 27.04 8.98
N LEU A 390 -44.40 25.73 8.74
CA LEU A 390 -45.21 24.70 9.39
C LEU A 390 -44.37 23.81 10.33
N LYS A 391 -44.87 23.59 11.55
CA LYS A 391 -44.31 22.63 12.50
C LYS A 391 -44.37 21.21 11.91
N ILE A 392 -43.25 20.50 11.92
CA ILE A 392 -43.16 19.12 11.43
C ILE A 392 -43.69 18.20 12.53
N VAL A 393 -44.73 17.42 12.24
CA VAL A 393 -45.32 16.46 13.18
C VAL A 393 -44.73 15.07 12.94
N ALA A 394 -44.00 14.53 13.90
CA ALA A 394 -43.41 13.19 13.84
C ALA A 394 -44.12 12.22 14.79
N ALA A 395 -44.41 10.99 14.32
CA ALA A 395 -45.10 9.95 15.09
C ALA A 395 -44.15 8.97 15.82
N GLY A 396 -42.85 9.03 15.53
CA GLY A 396 -41.82 8.13 16.08
C GLY A 396 -41.32 8.52 17.48
N LYS A 397 -40.62 7.59 18.14
CA LYS A 397 -39.90 7.89 19.40
C LYS A 397 -38.65 8.75 19.17
N ASP A 398 -38.18 8.78 17.93
CA ASP A 398 -37.03 9.51 17.43
C ASP A 398 -37.32 10.04 16.02
N VAL A 399 -36.41 10.87 15.50
CA VAL A 399 -36.45 11.40 14.15
C VAL A 399 -35.06 11.37 13.54
N MET A 400 -34.99 10.94 12.28
CA MET A 400 -33.77 11.01 11.49
C MET A 400 -33.67 12.38 10.84
N ILE A 401 -32.54 13.03 11.04
CA ILE A 401 -32.20 14.31 10.42
C ILE A 401 -31.10 14.05 9.41
N LYS A 402 -31.28 14.51 8.17
CA LYS A 402 -30.26 14.49 7.11
C LYS A 402 -30.02 15.90 6.59
N GLY A 403 -28.79 16.25 6.31
CA GLY A 403 -28.44 17.55 5.75
C GLY A 403 -27.09 17.56 5.05
N MET A 404 -26.70 18.74 4.59
CA MET A 404 -25.40 19.06 4.03
C MET A 404 -24.80 20.24 4.79
N ALA A 405 -23.49 20.22 4.97
CA ALA A 405 -22.69 21.29 5.54
C ALA A 405 -21.35 21.41 4.79
N PRO A 406 -21.35 21.78 3.50
CA PRO A 406 -20.11 21.96 2.75
C PRO A 406 -19.30 23.15 3.28
N ASP A 407 -17.97 23.01 3.22
CA ASP A 407 -17.02 24.04 3.64
C ASP A 407 -15.67 23.89 2.89
N PRO A 408 -14.99 24.97 2.47
CA PRO A 408 -13.70 24.91 1.78
C PRO A 408 -12.58 24.25 2.59
N SER A 409 -12.56 24.39 3.92
CA SER A 409 -11.57 23.75 4.79
C SER A 409 -11.90 22.28 5.10
N GLY A 410 -13.12 21.86 4.74
CA GLY A 410 -13.68 20.53 5.00
C GLY A 410 -14.35 20.44 6.37
N LEU A 411 -15.27 19.50 6.52
CA LEU A 411 -16.10 19.42 7.72
C LEU A 411 -15.42 18.59 8.83
N LYS A 412 -15.28 19.15 10.03
CA LYS A 412 -14.74 18.46 11.20
C LYS A 412 -15.80 17.63 11.90
N SER A 413 -16.95 18.23 12.18
CA SER A 413 -18.03 17.59 12.92
C SER A 413 -19.36 18.26 12.68
N VAL A 414 -20.44 17.49 12.79
CA VAL A 414 -21.79 18.00 12.96
C VAL A 414 -22.34 17.44 14.25
N THR A 415 -22.96 18.30 15.05
CA THR A 415 -23.71 17.90 16.24
C THR A 415 -25.16 18.30 16.11
N ILE A 416 -26.06 17.50 16.69
CA ILE A 416 -27.47 17.82 16.85
C ILE A 416 -27.78 17.79 18.35
N ASN A 417 -28.14 18.93 18.94
CA ASN A 417 -28.27 19.11 20.39
C ASN A 417 -27.03 18.65 21.18
N GLY A 418 -25.84 18.91 20.62
CA GLY A 418 -24.57 18.49 21.21
C GLY A 418 -24.19 17.02 20.98
N LEU A 419 -25.06 16.20 20.38
CA LEU A 419 -24.74 14.82 20.01
C LEU A 419 -24.09 14.77 18.62
N SER A 420 -22.89 14.24 18.51
CA SER A 420 -22.21 14.05 17.22
C SER A 420 -22.99 13.09 16.32
N VAL A 421 -23.14 13.47 15.05
CA VAL A 421 -23.83 12.68 14.04
C VAL A 421 -22.87 12.22 12.95
N TYR A 422 -23.30 11.27 12.11
CA TYR A 422 -22.47 10.77 11.03
C TYR A 422 -22.27 11.85 9.97
N VAL A 423 -21.05 11.96 9.44
CA VAL A 423 -20.63 12.96 8.44
C VAL A 423 -19.79 12.27 7.36
N LYS A 424 -20.02 12.60 6.08
CA LYS A 424 -19.14 12.27 4.96
C LYS A 424 -18.14 13.39 4.69
N GLU A 425 -17.00 13.06 4.07
CA GLU A 425 -15.93 14.02 3.70
C GLU A 425 -16.41 15.24 2.90
N VAL A 426 -17.49 15.12 2.12
CA VAL A 426 -18.04 16.19 1.26
C VAL A 426 -19.10 17.05 1.97
N GLY A 427 -19.36 16.79 3.26
CA GLY A 427 -20.25 17.58 4.11
C GLY A 427 -21.67 17.04 4.29
N ASP A 428 -22.03 15.91 3.67
CA ASP A 428 -23.31 15.23 3.96
C ASP A 428 -23.32 14.71 5.40
N PHE A 429 -24.42 14.90 6.13
CA PHE A 429 -24.56 14.38 7.48
C PHE A 429 -25.93 13.75 7.73
N TRP A 430 -25.98 12.81 8.67
CA TRP A 430 -27.25 12.31 9.21
C TRP A 430 -27.12 11.73 10.61
N GLY A 431 -28.19 11.83 11.39
CA GLY A 431 -28.29 11.24 12.72
C GLY A 431 -29.72 11.11 13.19
N THR A 432 -29.95 10.14 14.07
CA THR A 432 -31.24 9.91 14.71
C THR A 432 -31.22 10.54 16.09
N VAL A 433 -32.20 11.39 16.38
CA VAL A 433 -32.34 12.06 17.69
C VAL A 433 -33.68 11.72 18.34
N PRO A 434 -33.70 11.48 19.66
CA PRO A 434 -34.94 11.17 20.37
C PRO A 434 -35.88 12.37 20.36
N LEU A 435 -37.19 12.10 20.33
CA LEU A 435 -38.23 13.11 20.45
C LEU A 435 -38.97 12.93 21.78
N ALA A 436 -38.95 13.98 22.60
CA ALA A 436 -39.86 14.14 23.73
C ALA A 436 -41.27 14.47 23.22
N GLU A 437 -42.29 14.25 24.05
CA GLU A 437 -43.64 14.72 23.71
C GLU A 437 -43.69 16.25 23.62
N GLY A 438 -44.49 16.78 22.70
CA GLY A 438 -44.58 18.21 22.44
C GLY A 438 -43.46 18.74 21.54
N VAL A 439 -43.13 20.04 21.69
CA VAL A 439 -42.18 20.74 20.81
C VAL A 439 -40.73 20.42 21.21
N ASN A 440 -39.99 19.84 20.28
CA ASN A 440 -38.57 19.56 20.40
C ASN A 440 -37.77 20.59 19.59
N LYS A 441 -36.81 21.26 20.23
CA LYS A 441 -35.87 22.17 19.57
C LYS A 441 -34.58 21.43 19.26
N PHE A 442 -34.12 21.56 18.03
CA PHE A 442 -32.87 20.97 17.56
C PHE A 442 -31.91 22.07 17.12
N GLU A 443 -30.80 22.21 17.83
CA GLU A 443 -29.65 23.01 17.41
C GLU A 443 -28.68 22.11 16.64
N ILE A 444 -28.46 22.42 15.38
CA ILE A 444 -27.42 21.81 14.57
C ILE A 444 -26.23 22.74 14.58
N ALA A 445 -25.09 22.26 15.08
CA ALA A 445 -23.82 22.96 14.98
C ALA A 445 -22.90 22.19 14.04
N ALA A 446 -22.50 22.83 12.94
CA ALA A 446 -21.52 22.31 12.00
C ALA A 446 -20.21 23.07 12.20
N THR A 447 -19.14 22.35 12.50
CA THR A 447 -17.81 22.92 12.72
C THR A 447 -16.88 22.40 11.63
N ASP A 448 -16.16 23.31 10.98
CA ASP A 448 -15.17 22.98 9.95
C ASP A 448 -13.81 22.56 10.55
N LEU A 449 -12.87 22.19 9.68
CA LEU A 449 -11.51 21.83 10.07
C LEU A 449 -10.66 23.05 10.49
N ALA A 450 -11.06 24.27 10.15
CA ALA A 450 -10.47 25.53 10.60
C ALA A 450 -10.92 25.95 12.02
N GLY A 451 -12.00 25.36 12.55
CA GLY A 451 -12.61 25.68 13.84
C GLY A 451 -13.78 26.68 13.76
N ASN A 452 -14.17 27.15 12.58
CA ASN A 452 -15.36 27.99 12.44
C ASN A 452 -16.62 27.13 12.61
N THR A 453 -17.64 27.68 13.24
CA THR A 453 -18.88 26.96 13.54
C THR A 453 -20.09 27.75 13.07
N THR A 454 -20.95 27.10 12.30
CA THR A 454 -22.28 27.59 11.96
C THR A 454 -23.31 26.87 12.81
N LYS A 455 -24.32 27.60 13.30
CA LYS A 455 -25.43 27.03 14.06
C LYS A 455 -26.75 27.31 13.35
N GLN A 456 -27.62 26.31 13.31
CA GLN A 456 -28.97 26.43 12.81
C GLN A 456 -29.95 25.75 13.76
N VAL A 457 -31.06 26.41 14.09
CA VAL A 457 -32.10 25.88 14.98
C VAL A 457 -33.37 25.59 14.18
N PHE A 458 -34.03 24.48 14.49
CA PHE A 458 -35.36 24.17 13.98
C PHE A 458 -36.19 23.37 15.00
N GLU A 459 -37.51 23.29 14.78
CA GLU A 459 -38.46 22.70 15.72
C GLU A 459 -39.25 21.53 15.08
N ILE A 460 -39.45 20.47 15.84
CA ILE A 460 -40.31 19.32 15.49
C ILE A 460 -41.27 19.07 16.65
N GLU A 461 -42.57 18.94 16.37
CA GLU A 461 -43.58 18.63 17.38
C GLU A 461 -43.96 17.14 17.32
N LYS A 462 -43.97 16.46 18.47
CA LYS A 462 -44.40 15.06 18.59
C LYS A 462 -45.73 15.00 19.33
N ALA A 463 -46.70 14.28 18.77
CA ALA A 463 -47.99 14.03 19.40
C ALA A 463 -47.86 13.03 20.58
N SER A 464 -48.52 13.32 21.70
CA SER A 464 -48.45 12.53 22.94
C SER A 464 -49.16 11.17 22.86
N ALA A 465 -48.53 10.13 23.41
CA ALA A 465 -49.14 8.84 23.75
C ALA A 465 -48.33 8.09 24.85
N THR A 466 -49.06 7.60 25.86
CA THR A 466 -48.62 7.10 27.18
C THR A 466 -47.88 5.75 27.23
N VAL A 467 -46.75 5.73 27.97
CA VAL A 467 -45.98 4.68 28.77
C VAL A 467 -45.78 3.25 28.19
N ALA A 468 -44.70 2.47 28.38
CA ALA A 468 -43.65 2.38 29.40
C ALA A 468 -42.35 1.71 28.87
N ALA A 469 -41.25 1.83 29.61
CA ALA A 469 -39.92 1.29 29.27
C ALA A 469 -39.56 0.05 30.11
N THR A 470 -38.98 -0.94 29.44
CA THR A 470 -38.31 -2.12 30.02
C THR A 470 -36.79 -1.98 29.91
N PRO A 471 -36.00 -2.53 30.86
CA PRO A 471 -34.54 -2.43 30.82
C PRO A 471 -33.93 -3.39 29.79
N ILE A 472 -32.99 -2.89 29.01
CA ILE A 472 -32.21 -3.65 28.02
C ILE A 472 -30.99 -4.25 28.73
N ALA A 473 -30.76 -5.54 28.54
CA ALA A 473 -29.57 -6.23 29.02
C ALA A 473 -28.29 -5.61 28.44
N VAL A 474 -27.30 -5.34 29.29
CA VAL A 474 -25.96 -4.92 28.88
C VAL A 474 -25.28 -6.13 28.25
N THR A 475 -25.31 -6.23 26.92
CA THR A 475 -24.28 -6.92 26.18
C THR A 475 -23.00 -6.08 26.29
N GLU A 476 -21.89 -6.68 26.73
CA GLU A 476 -20.58 -6.03 26.68
C GLU A 476 -20.35 -5.46 25.28
N LYS A 477 -20.24 -4.13 25.18
CA LYS A 477 -19.88 -3.49 23.91
C LYS A 477 -18.45 -3.89 23.57
N GLN A 478 -18.28 -4.48 22.39
CA GLN A 478 -16.97 -4.72 21.83
C GLN A 478 -16.36 -3.37 21.41
N GLY A 479 -15.20 -3.03 21.97
CA GLY A 479 -14.47 -1.80 21.67
C GLY A 479 -14.04 -1.71 20.20
N LYS A 480 -13.97 -0.49 19.69
CA LYS A 480 -13.44 -0.18 18.37
C LYS A 480 -11.93 0.07 18.44
N ASN A 481 -11.23 -0.18 17.34
CA ASN A 481 -9.82 0.17 17.22
C ASN A 481 -9.66 1.51 16.49
N TYR A 482 -8.87 2.40 17.09
CA TYR A 482 -8.49 3.72 16.60
C TYR A 482 -6.98 3.82 16.44
N ALA A 483 -6.53 4.60 15.48
CA ALA A 483 -5.12 4.93 15.34
C ALA A 483 -4.92 6.41 15.03
N VAL A 484 -3.84 7.01 15.54
CA VAL A 484 -3.37 8.34 15.14
C VAL A 484 -1.91 8.24 14.76
N PHE A 485 -1.58 8.59 13.52
CA PHE A 485 -0.23 8.59 12.98
C PHE A 485 0.27 10.03 12.82
N ILE A 486 1.34 10.37 13.53
CA ILE A 486 1.90 11.71 13.62
C ILE A 486 3.30 11.64 12.97
N ALA A 487 3.51 12.34 11.87
CA ALA A 487 4.77 12.28 11.13
C ALA A 487 5.28 13.69 10.84
N SER A 488 6.31 14.12 11.56
CA SER A 488 6.99 15.40 11.37
C SER A 488 8.23 15.19 10.51
N GLN A 489 8.09 15.49 9.22
CA GLN A 489 9.13 15.26 8.21
C GLN A 489 9.79 16.56 7.76
N ASN A 490 8.98 17.59 7.49
CA ASN A 490 9.44 18.91 7.07
C ASN A 490 9.22 19.91 8.21
N TYR A 491 10.23 20.74 8.49
CA TYR A 491 10.24 21.72 9.58
C TYR A 491 10.28 23.15 9.03
N ASP A 492 9.56 24.06 9.67
CA ASP A 492 9.49 25.47 9.27
C ASP A 492 10.83 26.20 9.52
N ASP A 493 11.55 25.82 10.59
CA ASP A 493 12.90 26.28 10.87
C ASP A 493 13.92 25.51 10.02
N ALA A 494 14.49 26.17 9.02
CA ALA A 494 15.48 25.60 8.11
C ALA A 494 16.76 25.08 8.81
N THR A 495 16.98 25.42 10.09
CA THR A 495 18.11 24.90 10.87
C THR A 495 17.83 23.52 11.48
N ILE A 496 16.59 23.04 11.42
CA ILE A 496 16.17 21.67 11.72
C ILE A 496 16.11 20.89 10.39
N PRO A 497 16.99 19.90 10.17
CA PRO A 497 16.99 19.15 8.92
C PRO A 497 15.66 18.40 8.70
N SER A 498 15.12 18.45 7.49
CA SER A 498 14.00 17.59 7.10
C SER A 498 14.43 16.13 7.08
N LEU A 499 13.50 15.24 7.43
CA LEU A 499 13.67 13.79 7.38
C LEU A 499 13.15 13.24 6.05
N GLU A 500 13.54 12.03 5.67
CA GLU A 500 13.10 11.42 4.39
C GLU A 500 11.83 10.55 4.50
N ASN A 501 11.69 9.81 5.61
CA ASN A 501 10.75 8.68 5.72
C ASN A 501 9.55 8.80 6.70
N PRO A 502 9.45 9.74 7.67
CA PRO A 502 8.36 9.73 8.66
C PRO A 502 6.95 9.59 8.09
N ILE A 503 6.65 10.31 7.00
CA ILE A 503 5.33 10.25 6.36
C ILE A 503 5.12 8.90 5.68
N ALA A 504 6.12 8.42 4.94
CA ALA A 504 6.07 7.12 4.27
C ALA A 504 5.86 5.98 5.29
N ASP A 505 6.51 6.05 6.44
CA ASP A 505 6.42 5.04 7.49
C ASP A 505 5.07 5.06 8.21
N ALA A 506 4.54 6.25 8.49
CA ALA A 506 3.18 6.41 8.97
C ALA A 506 2.13 5.84 8.00
N ILE A 507 2.28 6.10 6.69
CA ILE A 507 1.40 5.53 5.65
C ILE A 507 1.52 4.01 5.59
N LYS A 508 2.74 3.45 5.63
CA LYS A 508 2.96 2.00 5.65
C LYS A 508 2.25 1.35 6.84
N LEU A 509 2.40 1.90 8.04
CA LEU A 509 1.72 1.39 9.24
C LEU A 509 0.19 1.52 9.15
N LYS A 510 -0.32 2.67 8.69
CA LYS A 510 -1.76 2.86 8.43
C LYS A 510 -2.30 1.74 7.55
N LEU A 511 -1.64 1.46 6.43
CA LEU A 511 -2.06 0.43 5.50
C LEU A 511 -1.98 -0.98 6.11
N ILE A 512 -0.98 -1.28 6.93
CA ILE A 512 -0.87 -2.58 7.62
C ILE A 512 -1.99 -2.76 8.64
N LEU A 513 -2.26 -1.76 9.49
CA LEU A 513 -3.34 -1.84 10.47
C LEU A 513 -4.70 -1.97 9.78
N LYS A 514 -4.95 -1.18 8.74
CA LYS A 514 -6.18 -1.23 7.94
C LYS A 514 -6.36 -2.57 7.24
N ASN A 515 -5.34 -3.11 6.59
CA ASN A 515 -5.51 -4.28 5.73
C ASN A 515 -5.44 -5.60 6.51
N ASN A 516 -4.61 -5.68 7.56
CA ASN A 516 -4.31 -6.94 8.23
C ASN A 516 -4.96 -7.07 9.61
N TYR A 517 -5.38 -5.97 10.23
CA TYR A 517 -5.92 -5.93 11.59
C TYR A 517 -7.30 -5.28 11.62
N ASN A 518 -8.01 -5.43 12.75
CA ASN A 518 -9.38 -4.94 12.93
C ASN A 518 -9.51 -3.41 13.07
N PHE A 519 -8.74 -2.64 12.29
CA PHE A 519 -8.90 -1.21 12.15
C PHE A 519 -9.73 -0.91 10.89
N ILE A 520 -10.64 0.04 11.02
CA ILE A 520 -11.41 0.61 9.91
C ILE A 520 -10.83 1.99 9.59
N ASP A 521 -10.93 2.41 8.33
CA ASP A 521 -10.26 3.62 7.85
C ASP A 521 -10.76 4.88 8.56
N GLU A 522 -12.04 4.90 8.92
CA GLU A 522 -12.73 6.01 9.59
C GLU A 522 -12.19 6.30 10.99
N ASN A 523 -11.56 5.31 11.62
CA ASN A 523 -10.97 5.41 12.95
C ASN A 523 -9.45 5.61 12.90
N ILE A 524 -8.86 5.77 11.70
CA ILE A 524 -7.44 6.01 11.51
C ILE A 524 -7.20 7.47 11.11
N TYR A 525 -6.56 8.23 11.98
CA TYR A 525 -6.19 9.63 11.76
C TYR A 525 -4.72 9.76 11.38
N THR A 526 -4.42 10.70 10.48
CA THR A 526 -3.04 11.03 10.06
C THR A 526 -2.79 12.53 10.23
N LEU A 527 -1.66 12.86 10.86
CA LEU A 527 -1.16 14.21 11.08
C LEU A 527 0.25 14.27 10.47
N PHE A 528 0.37 14.71 9.23
CA PHE A 528 1.65 14.85 8.54
C PHE A 528 2.11 16.31 8.55
N ASN A 529 3.37 16.52 8.96
CA ASN A 529 3.95 17.81 9.30
C ASN A 529 3.06 18.67 10.23
N PRO A 530 2.54 18.11 11.34
CA PRO A 530 1.63 18.85 12.21
C PRO A 530 2.38 19.92 12.99
N GLN A 531 1.67 21.01 13.30
CA GLN A 531 2.08 21.99 14.30
C GLN A 531 1.63 21.55 15.70
N ARG A 532 2.15 22.20 16.74
CA ARG A 532 1.74 21.91 18.13
C ARG A 532 0.25 22.10 18.38
N THR A 533 -0.38 23.05 17.69
CA THR A 533 -1.83 23.27 17.76
C THR A 533 -2.62 22.12 17.15
N ASP A 534 -2.20 21.58 16.01
CA ASP A 534 -2.83 20.42 15.35
C ASP A 534 -2.77 19.18 16.25
N PHE A 535 -1.61 18.94 16.85
CA PHE A 535 -1.38 17.87 17.81
C PHE A 535 -2.35 17.98 19.00
N LYS A 536 -2.42 19.15 19.65
CA LYS A 536 -3.32 19.39 20.79
C LYS A 536 -4.79 19.22 20.42
N LYS A 537 -5.20 19.80 19.29
CA LYS A 537 -6.57 19.72 18.78
C LYS A 537 -6.98 18.27 18.54
N LYS A 538 -6.12 17.46 17.93
CA LYS A 538 -6.43 16.05 17.65
C LYS A 538 -6.59 15.23 18.93
N PHE A 539 -5.74 15.46 19.94
CA PHE A 539 -5.88 14.76 21.21
C PHE A 539 -7.16 15.14 21.96
N LEU A 540 -7.59 16.40 21.87
CA LEU A 540 -8.89 16.82 22.40
C LEU A 540 -10.05 16.12 21.66
N GLU A 541 -10.00 16.05 20.34
CA GLU A 541 -10.99 15.31 19.54
C GLU A 541 -11.01 13.82 19.89
N LEU A 542 -9.85 13.20 20.11
CA LEU A 542 -9.76 11.80 20.55
C LEU A 542 -10.37 11.60 21.94
N LYS A 543 -10.18 12.55 22.85
CA LYS A 543 -10.78 12.52 24.20
C LYS A 543 -12.31 12.50 24.14
N GLU A 544 -12.89 13.23 23.18
CA GLU A 544 -14.34 13.29 22.96
C GLU A 544 -14.87 12.06 22.21
N ALA A 545 -14.09 11.52 21.27
CA ALA A 545 -14.52 10.43 20.40
C ALA A 545 -14.40 9.03 21.03
N LEU A 546 -13.34 8.78 21.80
CA LEU A 546 -13.04 7.46 22.34
C LEU A 546 -14.01 7.08 23.47
N GLN A 547 -14.31 5.79 23.56
CA GLN A 547 -15.08 5.20 24.67
C GLN A 547 -14.17 4.32 25.55
N PRO A 548 -14.57 4.01 26.81
CA PRO A 548 -13.80 3.18 27.74
C PRO A 548 -13.50 1.76 27.25
N GLU A 549 -14.20 1.28 26.24
CA GLU A 549 -13.98 -0.04 25.65
C GLU A 549 -12.99 -0.01 24.47
N ASP A 550 -12.70 1.15 23.90
CA ASP A 550 -11.93 1.30 22.66
C ASP A 550 -10.42 1.11 22.86
N ASN A 551 -9.74 0.81 21.76
CA ASN A 551 -8.28 0.65 21.69
C ASN A 551 -7.67 1.73 20.80
N LEU A 552 -6.53 2.27 21.20
CA LEU A 552 -5.84 3.34 20.49
C LEU A 552 -4.38 2.98 20.20
N VAL A 553 -3.95 3.14 18.95
CA VAL A 553 -2.54 3.18 18.58
C VAL A 553 -2.14 4.62 18.30
N ILE A 554 -1.12 5.13 18.97
CA ILE A 554 -0.51 6.43 18.69
C ILE A 554 0.85 6.15 18.08
N PHE A 555 1.10 6.60 16.87
CA PHE A 555 2.42 6.54 16.25
C PHE A 555 2.97 7.95 16.09
N TYR A 556 4.22 8.16 16.47
CA TYR A 556 4.95 9.39 16.20
C TYR A 556 6.29 9.08 15.53
N ALA A 557 6.59 9.76 14.42
CA ALA A 557 7.90 9.76 13.77
C ALA A 557 8.34 11.20 13.49
N GLY A 558 9.55 11.56 13.88
CA GLY A 558 10.05 12.94 13.79
C GLY A 558 11.30 13.15 14.63
N HIS A 559 11.79 14.39 14.67
CA HIS A 559 12.93 14.75 15.50
C HIS A 559 12.55 14.76 16.99
N GLY A 560 13.49 14.34 17.82
CA GLY A 560 13.40 14.45 19.27
C GLY A 560 14.66 15.09 19.84
N ILE A 561 14.51 15.91 20.88
CA ILE A 561 15.65 16.55 21.55
C ILE A 561 15.64 16.20 23.03
N TRP A 562 16.81 15.84 23.55
CA TRP A 562 17.07 15.74 24.99
C TRP A 562 17.77 17.00 25.51
N VAL A 563 17.20 17.59 26.54
CA VAL A 563 17.79 18.73 27.23
C VAL A 563 18.42 18.25 28.52
N ASP A 564 19.74 18.08 28.50
CA ASP A 564 20.47 17.46 29.61
C ASP A 564 20.37 18.23 30.93
N LYS A 565 20.30 19.57 30.85
CA LYS A 565 20.13 20.44 32.03
C LYS A 565 18.80 20.22 32.74
N GLU A 566 17.74 19.89 31.99
CA GLU A 566 16.40 19.64 32.54
C GLU A 566 16.12 18.15 32.78
N LYS A 567 16.96 17.27 32.22
CA LYS A 567 16.73 15.82 32.15
C LYS A 567 15.35 15.50 31.56
N LYS A 568 14.99 16.19 30.47
CA LYS A 568 13.70 16.05 29.77
C LYS A 568 13.91 15.82 28.27
N GLY A 569 13.07 14.94 27.72
CA GLY A 569 12.91 14.73 26.28
C GLY A 569 11.74 15.52 25.71
N TYR A 570 11.87 15.93 24.46
CA TYR A 570 10.88 16.72 23.72
C TYR A 570 10.67 16.15 22.33
N TRP A 571 9.43 16.20 21.84
CA TRP A 571 9.08 15.99 20.44
C TRP A 571 9.14 17.31 19.69
N LEU A 572 9.70 17.28 18.49
CA LEU A 572 9.70 18.41 17.58
C LEU A 572 8.58 18.22 16.56
N LEU A 573 7.64 19.14 16.60
CA LEU A 573 6.60 19.29 15.58
C LEU A 573 7.08 20.27 14.53
N THR A 574 6.35 20.42 13.42
CA THR A 574 6.84 21.16 12.25
C THR A 574 7.12 22.64 12.54
N ASP A 575 6.42 23.23 13.51
CA ASP A 575 6.59 24.61 13.98
C ASP A 575 7.67 24.77 15.07
N ALA A 576 8.44 23.73 15.39
CA ALA A 576 9.55 23.81 16.33
C ALA A 576 10.66 24.75 15.81
N LEU A 577 11.18 25.59 16.70
CA LEU A 577 12.36 26.42 16.46
C LEU A 577 13.57 25.82 17.18
N ARG A 578 14.70 25.65 16.50
CA ARG A 578 15.88 24.93 17.01
C ARG A 578 16.46 25.51 18.29
N ASN A 579 16.28 26.82 18.50
CA ASN A 579 16.85 27.55 19.64
C ASN A 579 15.79 28.04 20.63
N ASP A 580 14.53 27.57 20.54
CA ASP A 580 13.46 27.96 21.46
C ASP A 580 12.71 26.73 21.99
N ILE A 581 13.09 26.30 23.20
CA ILE A 581 12.50 25.17 23.91
C ILE A 581 10.99 25.30 24.14
N ASN A 582 10.44 26.53 24.17
CA ASN A 582 9.01 26.76 24.38
C ASN A 582 8.17 26.28 23.20
N THR A 583 8.79 26.12 22.02
CA THR A 583 8.11 25.63 20.81
C THR A 583 8.01 24.11 20.77
N TRP A 584 8.81 23.38 21.56
CA TRP A 584 8.84 21.92 21.56
C TRP A 584 7.77 21.32 22.48
N VAL A 585 7.38 20.06 22.23
CA VAL A 585 6.40 19.35 23.06
C VAL A 585 7.12 18.46 24.07
N PRO A 586 7.07 18.75 25.38
CA PRO A 586 7.70 17.90 26.38
C PRO A 586 7.05 16.52 26.43
N ASN A 587 7.85 15.46 26.60
CA ASN A 587 7.33 14.09 26.75
C ASN A 587 6.29 13.99 27.88
N LYS A 588 6.46 14.75 28.97
CA LYS A 588 5.47 14.81 30.05
C LYS A 588 4.10 15.31 29.56
N GLU A 589 4.07 16.34 28.73
CA GLU A 589 2.81 16.88 28.19
C GLU A 589 2.11 15.84 27.31
N VAL A 590 2.86 15.12 26.48
CA VAL A 590 2.32 13.98 25.71
C VAL A 590 1.71 12.93 26.63
N LEU A 591 2.42 12.54 27.70
CA LEU A 591 1.95 11.52 28.64
C LEU A 591 0.69 11.98 29.40
N ASP A 592 0.65 13.23 29.85
CA ASP A 592 -0.52 13.81 30.53
C ASP A 592 -1.74 13.77 29.58
N MET A 593 -1.55 14.15 28.31
CA MET A 593 -2.62 14.11 27.30
C MET A 593 -3.07 12.69 26.98
N ILE A 594 -2.16 11.71 26.93
CA ILE A 594 -2.52 10.29 26.78
C ILE A 594 -3.34 9.83 27.98
N ALA A 595 -2.93 10.19 29.20
CA ALA A 595 -3.60 9.80 30.45
C ALA A 595 -5.07 10.23 30.49
N GLU A 596 -5.40 11.35 29.84
CA GLU A 596 -6.77 11.89 29.79
C GLU A 596 -7.69 11.21 28.77
N LEU A 597 -7.17 10.38 27.85
CA LEU A 597 -7.99 9.68 26.87
C LEU A 597 -8.76 8.53 27.54
N PRO A 598 -10.04 8.27 27.20
CA PRO A 598 -10.82 7.23 27.88
C PRO A 598 -10.51 5.79 27.43
N ALA A 599 -9.74 5.58 26.35
CA ALA A 599 -9.48 4.25 25.77
C ALA A 599 -8.93 3.20 26.76
N ARG A 600 -9.42 1.96 26.62
CA ARG A 600 -9.02 0.79 27.43
C ARG A 600 -7.55 0.46 27.25
N HIS A 601 -7.12 0.31 25.99
CA HIS A 601 -5.74 0.00 25.66
C HIS A 601 -5.19 1.10 24.77
N THR A 602 -4.10 1.75 25.19
CA THR A 602 -3.30 2.62 24.32
C THR A 602 -1.89 2.09 24.16
N LEU A 603 -1.48 1.95 22.91
CA LEU A 603 -0.10 1.68 22.53
C LEU A 603 0.49 2.93 21.90
N LEU A 604 1.51 3.50 22.52
CA LEU A 604 2.33 4.55 21.95
C LEU A 604 3.54 3.94 21.24
N ILE A 605 3.74 4.25 19.96
CA ILE A 605 4.90 3.83 19.18
C ILE A 605 5.62 5.10 18.75
N THR A 606 6.87 5.27 19.15
CA THR A 606 7.64 6.47 18.81
C THR A 606 8.93 6.10 18.10
N ASP A 607 9.06 6.61 16.89
CA ASP A 607 10.28 6.57 16.08
C ASP A 607 10.95 7.94 16.06
N ALA A 608 11.46 8.34 17.23
CA ALA A 608 12.10 9.62 17.46
C ALA A 608 13.19 9.49 18.53
N CYS A 609 14.25 10.29 18.40
CA CYS A 609 15.39 10.32 19.31
C CYS A 609 14.94 10.60 20.76
N PHE A 610 15.57 9.93 21.75
CA PHE A 610 15.29 10.11 23.20
C PHE A 610 13.88 9.70 23.69
N SER A 611 13.21 8.84 22.91
CA SER A 611 11.88 8.32 23.23
C SER A 611 11.86 7.40 24.46
N GLY A 612 12.97 6.75 24.82
CA GLY A 612 13.07 5.88 26.00
C GLY A 612 12.85 6.57 27.37
N SER A 613 12.91 7.90 27.41
CA SER A 613 12.64 8.70 28.63
C SER A 613 11.18 8.67 29.12
N VAL A 614 10.28 8.06 28.35
CA VAL A 614 8.88 7.83 28.77
C VAL A 614 8.72 6.73 29.82
N PHE A 615 9.76 5.93 30.11
CA PHE A 615 9.69 4.78 31.03
C PHE A 615 10.34 5.04 32.41
N LYS A 616 9.74 4.52 33.50
CA LYS A 616 10.42 4.26 34.79
C LYS A 616 10.84 2.79 34.88
N SER A 617 12.02 2.51 35.44
CA SER A 617 12.69 1.20 35.35
C SER A 617 12.24 0.16 36.39
N ARG A 618 11.76 -1.02 35.94
CA ARG A 618 11.95 -2.35 36.56
C ARG A 618 11.62 -3.47 35.55
N GLY A 619 12.44 -4.53 35.54
CA GLY A 619 12.32 -5.66 34.62
C GLY A 619 11.30 -6.71 35.06
N LEU A 620 10.71 -7.42 34.10
CA LEU A 620 9.69 -8.46 34.28
C LEU A 620 10.31 -9.87 34.14
N GLY A 621 9.89 -10.79 35.03
CA GLY A 621 10.23 -12.22 35.04
C GLY A 621 9.19 -13.10 34.33
N ALA A 622 9.54 -14.39 34.17
CA ALA A 622 9.03 -15.29 33.15
C ALA A 622 7.80 -16.16 33.50
N ASP A 623 7.14 -16.58 32.41
CA ASP A 623 6.22 -17.70 32.15
C ASP A 623 4.69 -17.49 32.32
N ALA A 624 3.95 -17.58 31.19
CA ALA A 624 2.48 -17.57 31.14
C ALA A 624 1.92 -18.38 29.94
N PRO A 625 0.82 -19.15 30.15
CA PRO A 625 -0.46 -18.83 29.49
C PRO A 625 -1.71 -19.03 30.40
N ALA A 626 -2.91 -18.66 29.88
CA ALA A 626 -4.16 -18.20 30.54
C ALA A 626 -4.25 -16.66 30.71
N ALA A 627 -3.11 -15.99 30.63
CA ALA A 627 -2.95 -14.55 30.85
C ALA A 627 -3.62 -13.64 29.80
N MET A 628 -3.86 -14.07 28.56
CA MET A 628 -4.29 -13.14 27.49
C MET A 628 -5.73 -12.60 27.67
N LYS A 629 -6.66 -13.39 28.23
CA LYS A 629 -8.02 -12.91 28.55
C LYS A 629 -8.04 -11.98 29.77
N GLU A 630 -7.11 -12.18 30.71
CA GLU A 630 -6.96 -11.34 31.90
C GLU A 630 -6.20 -10.04 31.58
N MET A 631 -5.32 -10.05 30.58
CA MET A 631 -4.60 -8.87 30.08
C MET A 631 -5.48 -7.94 29.24
N ASP A 632 -6.46 -8.48 28.50
CA ASP A 632 -7.44 -7.73 27.69
C ASP A 632 -8.52 -7.02 28.54
N SER A 633 -8.77 -7.49 29.77
CA SER A 633 -9.77 -6.89 30.66
C SER A 633 -9.22 -5.74 31.53
N LYS A 634 -7.91 -5.47 31.48
CA LYS A 634 -7.22 -4.45 32.29
C LYS A 634 -6.86 -3.23 31.44
N ILE A 635 -6.95 -2.01 32.00
CA ILE A 635 -6.54 -0.79 31.29
C ILE A 635 -5.02 -0.84 31.01
N THR A 636 -4.65 -0.69 29.74
CA THR A 636 -3.25 -0.75 29.28
C THR A 636 -2.79 0.58 28.73
N ARG A 637 -1.63 1.07 29.18
CA ARG A 637 -0.89 2.16 28.55
C ARG A 637 0.57 1.73 28.44
N VAL A 638 0.98 1.35 27.25
CA VAL A 638 2.34 0.84 26.98
C VAL A 638 2.96 1.62 25.83
N ALA A 639 4.28 1.71 25.81
CA ALA A 639 4.99 2.31 24.69
C ALA A 639 6.06 1.40 24.12
N ILE A 640 6.30 1.53 22.81
CA ILE A 640 7.45 1.00 22.10
C ILE A 640 8.21 2.19 21.50
N THR A 641 9.52 2.21 21.70
CA THR A 641 10.40 3.30 21.32
C THR A 641 11.55 2.78 20.47
N SER A 642 12.00 3.54 19.48
CA SER A 642 13.08 3.11 18.56
C SER A 642 14.49 3.25 19.14
N GLY A 643 14.68 3.99 20.25
CA GLY A 643 15.94 4.18 20.94
C GLY A 643 15.80 4.69 22.39
N ASN A 644 16.83 4.50 23.22
CA ASN A 644 16.88 4.99 24.60
C ASN A 644 17.33 6.46 24.68
N ASP A 645 18.64 6.72 24.48
CA ASP A 645 19.28 8.05 24.57
C ASP A 645 20.07 8.44 23.30
N THR A 646 19.78 7.80 22.16
CA THR A 646 20.55 7.93 20.92
C THR A 646 19.72 8.47 19.77
N GLU A 647 20.37 9.21 18.86
CA GLU A 647 19.78 9.69 17.61
C GLU A 647 19.44 8.52 16.67
N VAL A 648 18.28 8.59 16.01
CA VAL A 648 17.78 7.55 15.10
C VAL A 648 18.16 7.92 13.66
N PRO A 649 18.75 7.00 12.87
CA PRO A 649 19.06 7.27 11.46
C PRO A 649 17.81 7.54 10.62
N ASP A 650 17.95 8.32 9.53
CA ASP A 650 16.87 8.67 8.58
C ASP A 650 16.13 7.45 7.98
N VAL A 651 16.81 6.31 7.89
CA VAL A 651 16.20 5.01 7.58
C VAL A 651 16.12 4.20 8.87
N SER A 652 14.93 4.18 9.48
CA SER A 652 14.72 3.52 10.76
C SER A 652 14.72 2.00 10.65
N ILE A 653 15.78 1.37 11.16
CA ILE A 653 15.88 -0.09 11.33
C ILE A 653 14.76 -0.58 12.26
N PHE A 654 14.39 0.22 13.26
CA PHE A 654 13.23 -0.05 14.11
C PHE A 654 11.94 -0.16 13.30
N MET A 655 11.69 0.80 12.40
CA MET A 655 10.51 0.79 11.56
C MET A 655 10.50 -0.39 10.58
N LYS A 656 11.66 -0.76 10.01
CA LYS A 656 11.80 -1.99 9.21
C LYS A 656 11.29 -3.21 9.98
N TYR A 657 11.69 -3.39 11.24
CA TYR A 657 11.29 -4.55 12.03
C TYR A 657 9.88 -4.46 12.60
N LEU A 658 9.38 -3.26 12.92
CA LEU A 658 7.99 -3.06 13.32
C LEU A 658 7.02 -3.35 12.17
N VAL A 659 7.30 -2.86 10.95
CA VAL A 659 6.55 -3.22 9.74
C VAL A 659 6.58 -4.72 9.53
N LYS A 660 7.77 -5.34 9.61
CA LYS A 660 7.94 -6.78 9.41
C LYS A 660 7.12 -7.58 10.43
N ALA A 661 7.23 -7.23 11.71
CA ALA A 661 6.52 -7.85 12.81
C ALA A 661 5.00 -7.87 12.59
N LEU A 662 4.42 -6.71 12.28
CA LEU A 662 2.99 -6.59 12.04
C LEU A 662 2.55 -7.20 10.70
N SER A 663 3.34 -7.08 9.64
CA SER A 663 2.97 -7.59 8.31
C SER A 663 3.14 -9.10 8.17
N GLU A 664 4.13 -9.70 8.83
CA GLU A 664 4.42 -11.14 8.78
C GLU A 664 3.79 -11.93 9.93
N ASN A 665 3.08 -11.26 10.84
CA ASN A 665 2.38 -11.90 11.96
C ASN A 665 1.44 -13.01 11.47
N LYS A 666 1.59 -14.20 12.03
CA LYS A 666 0.74 -15.38 11.75
C LYS A 666 -0.28 -15.64 12.87
N GLU A 667 -0.16 -14.97 14.00
CA GLU A 667 -0.98 -15.20 15.18
C GLU A 667 -2.28 -14.38 15.08
N LYS A 668 -3.41 -14.98 15.51
CA LYS A 668 -4.70 -14.28 15.54
C LYS A 668 -4.68 -13.10 16.52
N TYR A 669 -3.96 -13.27 17.63
CA TYR A 669 -3.76 -12.27 18.68
C TYR A 669 -2.27 -12.09 18.92
N LEU A 670 -1.76 -10.89 18.66
CA LEU A 670 -0.35 -10.55 18.87
C LEU A 670 -0.28 -9.42 19.90
N THR A 671 0.36 -9.67 21.05
CA THR A 671 0.55 -8.60 22.05
C THR A 671 1.74 -7.72 21.69
N ALA A 672 1.70 -6.45 22.07
CA ALA A 672 2.77 -5.50 21.80
C ALA A 672 4.09 -5.90 22.48
N GLN A 673 4.03 -6.48 23.69
CA GLN A 673 5.19 -7.02 24.39
C GLN A 673 5.82 -8.19 23.61
N LYS A 674 5.00 -9.15 23.17
CA LYS A 674 5.47 -10.32 22.42
C LYS A 674 6.06 -9.90 21.07
N MET A 675 5.40 -8.97 20.38
CA MET A 675 5.91 -8.35 19.15
C MET A 675 7.29 -7.74 19.39
N PHE A 676 7.44 -6.96 20.46
CA PHE A 676 8.68 -6.30 20.78
C PHE A 676 9.82 -7.28 21.10
N ILE A 677 9.60 -8.20 22.04
CA ILE A 677 10.62 -9.16 22.51
C ILE A 677 11.08 -10.09 21.39
N ASN A 678 10.14 -10.64 20.61
CA ASN A 678 10.46 -11.72 19.70
C ASN A 678 10.85 -11.25 18.29
N GLN A 679 10.49 -10.02 17.91
CA GLN A 679 10.59 -9.59 16.50
C GLN A 679 11.31 -8.26 16.31
N ILE A 680 11.47 -7.45 17.37
CA ILE A 680 12.02 -6.10 17.25
C ILE A 680 13.37 -5.98 17.97
N ILE A 681 13.45 -6.25 19.28
CA ILE A 681 14.63 -5.88 20.10
C ILE A 681 15.93 -6.51 19.61
N GLU A 682 15.99 -7.83 19.44
CA GLU A 682 17.20 -8.54 19.02
C GLU A 682 17.66 -8.11 17.62
N ALA A 683 16.70 -7.96 16.71
CA ALA A 683 16.99 -7.65 15.32
C ALA A 683 17.47 -6.20 15.14
N VAL A 684 16.88 -5.25 15.86
CA VAL A 684 17.31 -3.85 15.87
C VAL A 684 18.69 -3.72 16.53
N MET A 685 18.90 -4.32 17.71
CA MET A 685 20.20 -4.27 18.40
C MET A 685 21.35 -4.94 17.60
N THR A 686 21.02 -5.85 16.68
CA THR A 686 22.01 -6.49 15.79
C THR A 686 22.35 -5.62 14.58
N GLU A 687 21.38 -4.90 14.02
CA GLU A 687 21.54 -4.13 12.77
C GLU A 687 21.73 -2.62 12.97
N SER A 688 21.52 -2.10 14.18
CA SER A 688 21.67 -0.67 14.50
C SER A 688 22.37 -0.45 15.85
N LYS A 689 22.78 0.80 16.10
CA LYS A 689 23.28 1.25 17.40
C LYS A 689 22.15 1.74 18.33
N THR A 690 20.89 1.62 17.93
CA THR A 690 19.74 2.10 18.71
C THR A 690 19.25 0.98 19.62
N GLU A 691 18.92 1.34 20.87
CA GLU A 691 18.35 0.40 21.85
C GLU A 691 16.85 0.63 21.98
N PRO A 692 16.01 -0.09 21.22
CA PRO A 692 14.57 0.10 21.32
C PRO A 692 14.08 -0.39 22.68
N ARG A 693 13.01 0.20 23.20
CA ARG A 693 12.44 -0.18 24.50
C ARG A 693 10.93 -0.38 24.44
N TYR A 694 10.46 -1.34 25.22
CA TYR A 694 9.06 -1.54 25.58
C TYR A 694 8.90 -1.32 27.08
N GLY A 695 7.81 -0.66 27.48
CA GLY A 695 7.50 -0.49 28.88
C GLY A 695 6.12 0.12 29.11
N THR A 696 5.77 0.25 30.38
CA THR A 696 4.49 0.80 30.81
C THR A 696 4.58 2.32 30.97
N LEU A 697 3.54 3.02 30.55
CA LEU A 697 3.37 4.45 30.80
C LEU A 697 2.73 4.63 32.19
N GLU A 698 3.51 4.47 33.26
CA GLU A 698 3.00 4.52 34.65
C GLU A 698 2.29 5.86 34.97
N LEU A 699 2.78 6.96 34.42
CA LEU A 699 2.18 8.29 34.56
C LEU A 699 0.84 8.45 33.82
N ALA A 700 0.47 7.47 32.97
CA ALA A 700 -0.77 7.47 32.19
C ALA A 700 -1.84 6.49 32.71
N GLY A 701 -1.70 5.95 33.93
CA GLY A 701 -2.76 5.17 34.59
C GLY A 701 -2.85 3.69 34.22
N HIS A 702 -1.71 3.05 33.91
CA HIS A 702 -1.65 1.62 33.59
C HIS A 702 -2.01 0.70 34.78
N VAL A 703 -2.81 -0.36 34.56
CA VAL A 703 -3.22 -1.33 35.62
C VAL A 703 -2.91 -2.81 35.30
N GLY A 704 -1.96 -3.10 34.39
CA GLY A 704 -1.37 -4.44 34.24
C GLY A 704 -1.83 -5.31 33.05
N GLY A 705 -2.36 -4.72 31.96
CA GLY A 705 -2.63 -5.40 30.68
C GLY A 705 -1.55 -5.21 29.59
N ASP A 706 -1.81 -5.63 28.35
CA ASP A 706 -0.99 -5.29 27.16
C ASP A 706 -1.90 -4.82 26.01
N PHE A 707 -1.34 -4.22 24.94
CA PHE A 707 -2.10 -3.93 23.73
C PHE A 707 -2.10 -5.18 22.84
N ILE A 708 -3.28 -5.61 22.38
CA ILE A 708 -3.43 -6.82 21.58
C ILE A 708 -3.88 -6.46 20.15
N PHE A 709 -3.01 -6.72 19.18
CA PHE A 709 -3.36 -6.68 17.78
C PHE A 709 -4.18 -7.92 17.42
N SER A 710 -5.45 -7.70 17.08
CA SER A 710 -6.34 -8.74 16.56
C SER A 710 -6.31 -8.75 15.03
N LYS A 711 -5.72 -9.81 14.46
CA LYS A 711 -5.63 -9.99 13.00
C LYS A 711 -7.02 -10.23 12.41
N LYS A 712 -7.31 -9.71 11.22
CA LYS A 712 -8.57 -9.96 10.49
C LYS A 712 -8.80 -11.44 10.22
#